data_AF-A0A8H3W7K6-F1
#
_entry.id   AF-A0A8H3W7K6-F1
#
_cell.length_a   1.000
_cell.length_b   1.000
_cell.length_c   1.000
_cell.angle_alpha   90.00
_cell.angle_beta   90.00
_cell.angle_gamma   90.00
#
_symmetry.space_group_name_H-M   'P 1'
#
loop_
_entity.id
_entity.type
_entity.pdbx_description
1 polymer ?
#
loop_
_entity_poly.entity_id
_entity_poly.type
_entity_poly.pdbx_seq_one_letter_code
_entity_poly.pdbx_strand_id
1 'polypeptide(L)'
;MGRDAQTDVKVGAERSTKPNGEPATEDEARSTTQLPIAPSVETETHGPASKDVDSETSPAKLAALELEIQDKILQSYDLDGKDITPEHIAVLKVFARGISAATPEAAKEAAHQLNDLCPPLNRTGEANNWMYMVWLVMLDIVADMGSKDTVQEGCVRILEELVQCAKGMMNVWGSDLRVWRDLPVFPIAFHEYWESDPTSKLGAEKLDPADVQSWKNISCFAARLMRSGLASDYDQAIIALRTALEEDVNTLPGFADCRTQVACLWIKHADKFLLRWALENPGRAEVAGASPSYLEAGPLYRGPATMCLQRWGFWIERLEMLGKEASVLEEDTREMALQAARTIRNVEKRDKEHRFDARMDPASDSPTEVDPDVAPNSVEKPTTEPATEPTPDIATDDATDLAQVMAEIVMEPNADVKSQQASQSTPESTSQASAKSPSAAEKPLPPSPRPLPGFRYSSILPRLLVPIERSIASDLRTSFGDGTPPATEAPAVVTKDSTAALSDASDDDTASFHTAPLHPRGDDLLDPKLTTFYEIKKFRNRDFSKQQRRIIDALDLTLRPGGREAASEVAAEIDRLCPPKEEEDGVEDWLWMLWETVIDIVRFGSFAVGDLMHKVVWHLQKRATRCVKIEGVEERLWTDLPMFSYCMEAYFNDPTTGDTESSCEDKNVWVQLNWFAAKCLQGGFGGPYHHAIHAMRSALEEEMSPDSFTIQCRLFVACSWMMLTGKIILRRARENARRAEHPKEDSMDFEEPGPLYHGPPMLCPQRWDFWVQRLKHLGEELPEHIGSRACSTRRQMEWAEQDTDYCFTDWD
;
A
#
# COMPACT_ATOMS: atom_id res chain seq x y z
N MET A 1 14.94 64.97 -19.29
CA MET A 1 14.63 65.77 -20.49
C MET A 1 13.65 64.96 -21.33
N GLY A 2 12.83 65.62 -22.17
CA GLY A 2 11.51 65.11 -22.58
C GLY A 2 11.41 63.92 -23.54
N ARG A 3 10.15 63.48 -23.67
CA ARG A 3 9.48 62.81 -24.80
C ARG A 3 9.81 61.33 -25.08
N ASP A 4 8.94 60.54 -25.69
CA ASP A 4 7.45 60.52 -25.84
C ASP A 4 7.07 59.15 -26.45
N ALA A 5 5.78 58.83 -26.45
CA ALA A 5 5.05 57.91 -27.32
C ALA A 5 4.42 56.68 -26.66
N GLN A 6 3.12 56.54 -26.91
CA GLN A 6 2.16 55.59 -26.35
C GLN A 6 1.24 55.18 -27.51
N THR A 7 0.84 53.92 -27.58
CA THR A 7 -0.12 53.45 -28.61
C THR A 7 -1.08 52.44 -28.01
N ASP A 8 -2.36 52.82 -27.97
CA ASP A 8 -3.50 51.95 -27.68
C ASP A 8 -4.07 51.38 -29.00
N VAL A 9 -4.59 50.15 -28.97
CA VAL A 9 -5.34 49.54 -30.07
C VAL A 9 -6.78 49.30 -29.64
N LYS A 10 -7.72 49.71 -30.50
CA LYS A 10 -9.16 49.72 -30.20
C LYS A 10 -9.90 48.79 -31.17
N VAL A 11 -10.71 47.87 -30.63
CA VAL A 11 -11.50 46.91 -31.41
C VAL A 11 -12.72 47.59 -32.03
N GLY A 12 -13.02 47.26 -33.30
CA GLY A 12 -14.24 47.65 -34.00
C GLY A 12 -14.91 46.43 -34.64
N ALA A 13 -16.23 46.37 -34.61
CA ALA A 13 -17.03 45.28 -35.17
C ALA A 13 -17.84 45.75 -36.39
N GLU A 14 -17.84 44.98 -37.47
CA GLU A 14 -18.60 45.29 -38.68
C GLU A 14 -19.84 44.41 -38.84
N ARG A 15 -20.93 45.02 -39.33
CA ARG A 15 -22.13 44.34 -39.85
C ARG A 15 -22.01 44.22 -41.36
N SER A 16 -22.48 43.12 -41.93
CA SER A 16 -22.71 42.98 -43.38
C SER A 16 -24.18 42.70 -43.69
N THR A 17 -24.66 43.15 -44.86
CA THR A 17 -26.08 43.23 -45.24
C THR A 17 -26.42 42.49 -46.55
N LYS A 18 -27.66 41.99 -46.60
CA LYS A 18 -28.37 41.34 -47.74
C LYS A 18 -28.36 42.16 -49.06
N PRO A 19 -28.61 41.55 -50.23
CA PRO A 19 -29.98 41.35 -50.81
C PRO A 19 -30.17 40.00 -51.57
N ASN A 20 -31.27 39.60 -52.24
CA ASN A 20 -32.75 39.69 -52.09
C ASN A 20 -33.40 38.67 -53.10
N GLY A 21 -34.70 38.31 -52.97
CA GLY A 21 -35.44 37.53 -53.99
C GLY A 21 -36.83 37.00 -53.56
N GLU A 22 -37.89 37.40 -54.27
CA GLU A 22 -39.35 37.20 -54.04
C GLU A 22 -39.98 36.06 -54.92
N PRO A 23 -41.32 35.83 -55.01
CA PRO A 23 -42.37 35.59 -53.98
C PRO A 23 -43.39 34.45 -54.39
N ALA A 24 -44.64 34.51 -53.85
CA ALA A 24 -45.89 33.79 -54.24
C ALA A 24 -46.13 32.38 -53.64
N THR A 25 -47.34 31.93 -53.26
CA THR A 25 -48.71 32.53 -53.22
C THR A 25 -49.59 31.82 -52.18
N GLU A 26 -50.72 32.43 -51.80
CA GLU A 26 -51.80 31.85 -50.96
C GLU A 26 -52.64 30.79 -51.71
N ASP A 27 -53.27 29.85 -51.00
CA ASP A 27 -54.72 29.56 -51.20
C ASP A 27 -55.37 28.79 -50.01
N GLU A 28 -56.68 28.93 -49.83
CA GLU A 28 -57.49 28.29 -48.78
C GLU A 28 -58.14 26.95 -49.22
N ALA A 29 -58.41 26.03 -48.28
CA ALA A 29 -59.58 25.14 -48.38
C ALA A 29 -60.03 24.55 -47.03
N ARG A 30 -61.35 24.54 -46.78
CA ARG A 30 -62.02 23.94 -45.61
C ARG A 30 -62.55 22.53 -45.92
N SER A 31 -62.50 21.60 -44.95
CA SER A 31 -63.65 20.76 -44.50
C SER A 31 -63.20 19.63 -43.56
N THR A 32 -63.81 19.31 -42.41
CA THR A 32 -65.20 18.97 -42.01
C THR A 32 -65.30 17.48 -41.67
N THR A 33 -65.29 17.17 -40.36
CA THR A 33 -66.04 16.10 -39.65
C THR A 33 -65.89 14.62 -40.10
N GLN A 34 -65.40 13.74 -39.22
CA GLN A 34 -66.20 12.69 -38.53
C GLN A 34 -65.37 11.79 -37.56
N LEU A 35 -66.06 11.27 -36.54
CA LEU A 35 -65.57 10.28 -35.56
C LEU A 35 -65.51 8.87 -36.18
N PRO A 36 -64.68 7.97 -35.60
CA PRO A 36 -65.24 6.75 -35.01
C PRO A 36 -64.86 6.66 -33.51
N ILE A 37 -65.82 6.43 -32.60
CA ILE A 37 -66.35 5.12 -32.20
C ILE A 37 -65.27 4.24 -31.54
N ALA A 38 -65.38 4.08 -30.23
CA ALA A 38 -64.58 3.14 -29.45
C ALA A 38 -65.04 1.69 -29.65
N PRO A 39 -64.12 0.70 -29.67
CA PRO A 39 -64.46 -0.68 -29.40
C PRO A 39 -64.49 -0.97 -27.90
N SER A 40 -65.49 -1.75 -27.53
CA SER A 40 -65.83 -2.21 -26.17
C SER A 40 -64.69 -2.82 -25.37
N VAL A 41 -64.79 -2.65 -24.05
CA VAL A 41 -64.09 -3.49 -23.07
C VAL A 41 -64.60 -4.93 -23.17
N GLU A 42 -63.74 -5.87 -23.54
CA GLU A 42 -63.91 -7.28 -23.21
C GLU A 42 -63.05 -7.60 -21.99
N THR A 43 -63.70 -7.94 -20.87
CA THR A 43 -63.03 -8.40 -19.66
C THR A 43 -62.67 -9.87 -19.80
N GLU A 44 -61.53 -10.17 -20.44
CA GLU A 44 -60.92 -11.49 -20.33
C GLU A 44 -60.24 -11.62 -18.96
N THR A 45 -60.86 -12.41 -18.08
CA THR A 45 -60.26 -12.84 -16.82
C THR A 45 -59.16 -13.87 -17.07
N HIS A 46 -57.96 -13.41 -17.46
CA HIS A 46 -56.76 -14.23 -17.34
C HIS A 46 -56.43 -14.43 -15.85
N GLY A 47 -56.80 -15.59 -15.32
CA GLY A 47 -56.22 -16.08 -14.07
C GLY A 47 -54.71 -16.25 -14.23
N PRO A 48 -53.94 -16.18 -13.13
CA PRO A 48 -52.49 -16.32 -13.19
C PRO A 48 -52.14 -17.74 -13.66
N ALA A 49 -51.69 -17.84 -14.92
CA ALA A 49 -51.01 -19.04 -15.37
C ALA A 49 -49.73 -19.17 -14.53
N SER A 50 -49.68 -20.19 -13.67
CA SER A 50 -48.41 -20.59 -13.08
C SER A 50 -47.49 -20.95 -14.23
N LYS A 51 -46.43 -20.17 -14.42
CA LYS A 51 -45.24 -20.70 -15.06
C LYS A 51 -44.70 -21.73 -14.08
N ASP A 52 -45.08 -22.98 -14.30
CA ASP A 52 -44.44 -24.10 -13.65
C ASP A 52 -42.94 -23.96 -13.92
N VAL A 53 -42.19 -23.74 -12.85
CA VAL A 53 -40.75 -23.55 -12.94
C VAL A 53 -40.17 -24.91 -13.31
N ASP A 54 -39.41 -24.98 -14.40
CA ASP A 54 -38.62 -26.16 -14.80
C ASP A 54 -37.49 -26.42 -13.78
N SER A 55 -37.85 -26.74 -12.52
CA SER A 55 -36.94 -26.77 -11.37
C SER A 55 -36.17 -28.08 -11.22
N GLU A 56 -36.41 -29.07 -12.08
CA GLU A 56 -35.58 -30.27 -12.14
C GLU A 56 -34.32 -30.01 -12.99
N THR A 57 -33.34 -29.36 -12.35
CA THR A 57 -31.97 -29.35 -12.85
C THR A 57 -31.43 -30.78 -12.79
N SER A 58 -31.62 -31.53 -13.88
CA SER A 58 -31.24 -32.93 -14.00
C SER A 58 -29.80 -33.17 -13.49
N PRO A 59 -29.53 -34.25 -12.72
CA PRO A 59 -28.18 -34.58 -12.24
C PRO A 59 -27.10 -34.59 -13.33
N ALA A 60 -27.47 -34.89 -14.58
CA ALA A 60 -26.57 -34.82 -15.73
C ALA A 60 -26.05 -33.39 -16.03
N LYS A 61 -26.87 -32.36 -15.83
CA LYS A 61 -26.44 -30.95 -15.97
C LYS A 61 -25.47 -30.55 -14.86
N LEU A 62 -25.63 -31.09 -13.66
CA LEU A 62 -24.78 -30.80 -12.51
C LEU A 62 -23.41 -31.47 -12.66
N ALA A 63 -23.39 -32.75 -13.06
CA ALA A 63 -22.15 -33.45 -13.39
C ALA A 63 -21.40 -32.80 -14.58
N ALA A 64 -22.13 -32.26 -15.57
CA ALA A 64 -21.52 -31.51 -16.67
C ALA A 64 -20.90 -30.18 -16.20
N LEU A 65 -21.54 -29.46 -15.27
CA LEU A 65 -20.98 -28.24 -14.68
C LEU A 65 -19.76 -28.54 -13.80
N GLU A 66 -19.79 -29.62 -13.01
CA GLU A 66 -18.65 -30.08 -12.21
C GLU A 66 -17.43 -30.39 -13.10
N LEU A 67 -17.66 -31.06 -14.23
CA LEU A 67 -16.61 -31.33 -15.23
C LEU A 67 -16.13 -30.06 -15.94
N GLU A 68 -17.02 -29.13 -16.30
CA GLU A 68 -16.64 -27.84 -16.90
C GLU A 68 -15.75 -27.02 -15.95
N ILE A 69 -16.08 -27.02 -14.65
CA ILE A 69 -15.29 -26.35 -13.60
C ILE A 69 -13.89 -26.97 -13.49
N GLN A 70 -13.81 -28.30 -13.49
CA GLN A 70 -12.52 -28.99 -13.37
C GLN A 70 -11.65 -28.81 -14.62
N ASP A 71 -12.21 -28.98 -15.82
CA ASP A 71 -11.47 -28.93 -17.09
C ASP A 71 -10.88 -27.54 -17.36
N LYS A 72 -11.65 -26.47 -17.18
CA LYS A 72 -11.18 -25.09 -17.40
C LYS A 72 -10.03 -24.69 -16.49
N ILE A 73 -10.13 -25.02 -15.20
CA ILE A 73 -9.12 -24.61 -14.21
C ILE A 73 -7.85 -25.46 -14.33
N LEU A 74 -7.98 -26.76 -14.64
CA LEU A 74 -6.80 -27.56 -14.94
C LEU A 74 -6.08 -27.07 -16.22
N GLN A 75 -6.81 -26.54 -17.20
CA GLN A 75 -6.23 -25.92 -18.39
C GLN A 75 -5.55 -24.58 -18.09
N SER A 76 -6.11 -23.71 -17.24
CA SER A 76 -5.47 -22.41 -16.91
C SER A 76 -4.16 -22.60 -16.13
N TYR A 77 -4.09 -23.56 -15.21
CA TYR A 77 -2.86 -23.86 -14.47
C TYR A 77 -1.76 -24.48 -15.34
N ASP A 78 -2.12 -25.34 -16.31
CA ASP A 78 -1.18 -25.93 -17.29
C ASP A 78 -0.58 -24.84 -18.21
N LEU A 79 -1.39 -23.85 -18.61
CA LEU A 79 -0.94 -22.70 -19.42
C LEU A 79 -0.02 -21.75 -18.64
N ASP A 80 -0.29 -21.53 -17.35
CA ASP A 80 0.54 -20.69 -16.47
C ASP A 80 1.85 -21.38 -16.01
N GLY A 81 2.01 -22.68 -16.26
CA GLY A 81 3.15 -23.47 -15.78
C GLY A 81 3.17 -23.66 -14.25
N LYS A 82 2.01 -23.54 -13.58
CA LYS A 82 1.89 -23.70 -12.13
C LYS A 82 1.76 -25.19 -11.76
N ASP A 83 2.60 -25.67 -10.85
CA ASP A 83 2.55 -27.06 -10.37
C ASP A 83 1.22 -27.37 -9.65
N ILE A 84 0.29 -28.04 -10.34
CA ILE A 84 -1.00 -28.44 -9.78
C ILE A 84 -0.79 -29.56 -8.74
N THR A 85 -0.82 -29.21 -7.46
CA THR A 85 -0.67 -30.20 -6.38
C THR A 85 -1.95 -31.02 -6.16
N PRO A 86 -1.87 -32.22 -5.55
CA PRO A 86 -3.06 -33.00 -5.17
C PRO A 86 -4.05 -32.24 -4.29
N GLU A 87 -3.57 -31.30 -3.47
CA GLU A 87 -4.37 -30.45 -2.59
C GLU A 87 -5.22 -29.45 -3.39
N HIS A 88 -4.66 -28.84 -4.44
CA HIS A 88 -5.41 -27.97 -5.37
C HIS A 88 -6.58 -28.74 -5.99
N ILE A 89 -6.32 -29.96 -6.49
CA ILE A 89 -7.34 -30.83 -7.08
C ILE A 89 -8.42 -31.22 -6.05
N ALA A 90 -8.04 -31.42 -4.79
CA ALA A 90 -8.98 -31.73 -3.72
C ALA A 90 -9.91 -30.53 -3.43
N VAL A 91 -9.34 -29.33 -3.24
CA VAL A 91 -10.09 -28.09 -2.99
C VAL A 91 -11.03 -27.76 -4.16
N LEU A 92 -10.51 -27.82 -5.39
CA LEU A 92 -11.29 -27.62 -6.62
C LEU A 92 -12.50 -28.56 -6.69
N LYS A 93 -12.31 -29.86 -6.37
CA LYS A 93 -13.41 -30.84 -6.31
C LYS A 93 -14.42 -30.57 -5.21
N VAL A 94 -14.03 -29.95 -4.10
CA VAL A 94 -14.97 -29.57 -3.03
C VAL A 94 -15.84 -28.39 -3.49
N PHE A 95 -15.23 -27.32 -4.02
CA PHE A 95 -15.99 -26.20 -4.59
C PHE A 95 -16.89 -26.64 -5.75
N ALA A 96 -16.37 -27.40 -6.72
CA ALA A 96 -17.13 -27.82 -7.90
C ALA A 96 -18.41 -28.59 -7.54
N ARG A 97 -18.35 -29.49 -6.54
CA ARG A 97 -19.52 -30.23 -6.03
C ARG A 97 -20.49 -29.35 -5.25
N GLY A 98 -19.99 -28.50 -4.35
CA GLY A 98 -20.83 -27.59 -3.56
C GLY A 98 -21.59 -26.57 -4.42
N ILE A 99 -20.90 -26.01 -5.42
CA ILE A 99 -21.46 -25.06 -6.39
C ILE A 99 -22.48 -25.75 -7.29
N SER A 100 -22.12 -26.90 -7.89
CA SER A 100 -22.97 -27.55 -8.89
C SER A 100 -24.31 -28.01 -8.31
N ALA A 101 -24.33 -28.52 -7.07
CA ALA A 101 -25.57 -28.91 -6.42
C ALA A 101 -26.55 -27.74 -6.18
N ALA A 102 -26.04 -26.52 -5.98
CA ALA A 102 -26.80 -25.29 -5.67
C ALA A 102 -27.76 -25.37 -4.45
N THR A 103 -27.68 -26.42 -3.63
CA THR A 103 -28.46 -26.58 -2.39
C THR A 103 -27.68 -26.08 -1.17
N PRO A 104 -28.36 -25.61 -0.10
CA PRO A 104 -27.72 -25.26 1.17
C PRO A 104 -26.94 -26.44 1.77
N GLU A 105 -27.47 -27.66 1.68
CA GLU A 105 -26.84 -28.87 2.22
C GLU A 105 -25.51 -29.16 1.55
N ALA A 106 -25.39 -28.94 0.24
CA ALA A 106 -24.14 -29.15 -0.49
C ALA A 106 -23.12 -28.04 -0.25
N ALA A 107 -23.56 -26.79 -0.08
CA ALA A 107 -22.68 -25.70 0.33
C ALA A 107 -22.10 -25.95 1.73
N LYS A 108 -22.94 -26.43 2.66
CA LYS A 108 -22.53 -26.82 4.01
C LYS A 108 -21.59 -28.02 4.04
N GLU A 109 -21.88 -29.05 3.25
CA GLU A 109 -21.01 -30.23 3.10
C GLU A 109 -19.64 -29.84 2.51
N ALA A 110 -19.62 -28.93 1.52
CA ALA A 110 -18.39 -28.38 0.98
C ALA A 110 -17.61 -27.55 2.02
N ALA A 111 -18.30 -26.73 2.82
CA ALA A 111 -17.70 -26.00 3.93
C ALA A 111 -17.08 -26.93 4.98
N HIS A 112 -17.76 -28.01 5.37
CA HIS A 112 -17.20 -29.03 6.27
C HIS A 112 -15.98 -29.73 5.65
N GLN A 113 -16.02 -30.12 4.39
CA GLN A 113 -14.87 -30.75 3.72
C GLN A 113 -13.66 -29.82 3.60
N LEU A 114 -13.84 -28.53 3.26
CA LEU A 114 -12.76 -27.54 3.28
C LEU A 114 -12.22 -27.33 4.70
N ASN A 115 -13.09 -27.24 5.70
CA ASN A 115 -12.69 -27.15 7.09
C ASN A 115 -11.86 -28.35 7.56
N ASP A 116 -12.22 -29.56 7.12
CA ASP A 116 -11.51 -30.80 7.48
C ASP A 116 -10.17 -30.95 6.73
N LEU A 117 -10.10 -30.51 5.47
CA LEU A 117 -8.87 -30.47 4.66
C LEU A 117 -7.84 -29.44 5.16
N CYS A 118 -8.27 -28.38 5.84
CA CYS A 118 -7.39 -27.33 6.36
C CYS A 118 -6.30 -27.92 7.30
N PRO A 119 -5.01 -27.59 7.13
CA PRO A 119 -3.94 -28.07 8.01
C PRO A 119 -4.12 -27.69 9.50
N PRO A 120 -3.36 -28.33 10.41
CA PRO A 120 -3.29 -27.92 11.81
C PRO A 120 -2.81 -26.47 11.96
N LEU A 121 -3.60 -25.62 12.63
CA LEU A 121 -3.35 -24.18 12.74
C LEU A 121 -2.07 -23.81 13.52
N ASN A 122 -1.47 -24.77 14.22
CA ASN A 122 -0.17 -24.61 14.88
C ASN A 122 1.03 -24.76 13.92
N ARG A 123 0.78 -24.99 12.63
CA ARG A 123 1.78 -24.94 11.56
C ARG A 123 1.49 -23.73 10.67
N THR A 124 1.80 -22.55 11.19
CA THR A 124 1.45 -21.25 10.59
C THR A 124 1.78 -21.17 9.10
N GLY A 125 3.01 -21.47 8.68
CA GLY A 125 3.39 -21.46 7.26
C GLY A 125 2.59 -22.43 6.38
N GLU A 126 2.38 -23.68 6.83
CA GLU A 126 1.60 -24.69 6.09
C GLU A 126 0.12 -24.27 5.99
N ALA A 127 -0.45 -23.76 7.08
CA ALA A 127 -1.84 -23.31 7.13
C ALA A 127 -2.07 -22.03 6.30
N ASN A 128 -1.14 -21.07 6.34
CA ASN A 128 -1.22 -19.83 5.57
C ASN A 128 -1.11 -20.11 4.06
N ASN A 129 -0.14 -20.92 3.63
CA ASN A 129 0.01 -21.31 2.22
C ASN A 129 -1.19 -22.09 1.70
N TRP A 130 -1.73 -23.03 2.50
CA TRP A 130 -2.94 -23.77 2.13
C TRP A 130 -4.17 -22.85 2.05
N MET A 131 -4.32 -21.91 2.98
CA MET A 131 -5.42 -20.94 2.98
C MET A 131 -5.34 -20.02 1.75
N TYR A 132 -4.13 -19.59 1.38
CA TYR A 132 -3.88 -18.80 0.18
C TYR A 132 -4.32 -19.55 -1.08
N MET A 133 -3.91 -20.81 -1.22
CA MET A 133 -4.32 -21.70 -2.32
C MET A 133 -5.85 -21.87 -2.40
N VAL A 134 -6.54 -22.01 -1.27
CA VAL A 134 -8.02 -22.10 -1.25
C VAL A 134 -8.68 -20.85 -1.82
N TRP A 135 -8.11 -19.67 -1.56
CA TRP A 135 -8.60 -18.42 -2.13
C TRP A 135 -8.29 -18.28 -3.61
N LEU A 136 -7.07 -18.60 -4.05
CA LEU A 136 -6.73 -18.61 -5.48
C LEU A 136 -7.68 -19.51 -6.28
N VAL A 137 -7.84 -20.78 -5.87
CA VAL A 137 -8.75 -21.73 -6.54
C VAL A 137 -10.19 -21.22 -6.57
N MET A 138 -10.67 -20.56 -5.50
CA MET A 138 -12.01 -19.96 -5.48
C MET A 138 -12.12 -18.74 -6.42
N LEU A 139 -11.09 -17.91 -6.49
CA LEU A 139 -11.03 -16.72 -7.33
C LEU A 139 -10.90 -17.10 -8.81
N ASP A 140 -10.16 -18.16 -9.15
CA ASP A 140 -10.11 -18.75 -10.49
C ASP A 140 -11.50 -19.23 -10.96
N ILE A 141 -12.22 -19.97 -10.11
CA ILE A 141 -13.63 -20.39 -10.36
C ILE A 141 -14.52 -19.19 -10.66
N VAL A 142 -14.35 -18.10 -9.91
CA VAL A 142 -15.13 -16.87 -10.09
C VAL A 142 -14.70 -16.13 -11.35
N ALA A 143 -13.41 -15.94 -11.59
CA ALA A 143 -12.84 -15.25 -12.75
C ALA A 143 -13.32 -15.88 -14.07
N ASP A 144 -13.14 -17.19 -14.22
CA ASP A 144 -13.34 -17.88 -15.51
C ASP A 144 -14.80 -18.25 -15.80
N MET A 145 -15.64 -18.42 -14.75
CA MET A 145 -17.00 -18.95 -14.89
C MET A 145 -18.09 -18.13 -14.18
N GLY A 146 -17.71 -17.04 -13.50
CA GLY A 146 -18.61 -16.22 -12.69
C GLY A 146 -19.72 -15.49 -13.45
N SER A 147 -19.69 -15.50 -14.79
CA SER A 147 -20.80 -14.99 -15.61
C SER A 147 -22.12 -15.75 -15.39
N LYS A 148 -22.05 -16.97 -14.83
CA LYS A 148 -23.19 -17.73 -14.33
C LYS A 148 -23.50 -17.32 -12.89
N ASP A 149 -24.63 -16.63 -12.67
CA ASP A 149 -25.09 -16.20 -11.34
C ASP A 149 -25.05 -17.31 -10.27
N THR A 150 -25.30 -18.57 -10.68
CA THR A 150 -25.27 -19.76 -9.82
C THR A 150 -23.89 -20.11 -9.28
N VAL A 151 -22.82 -19.84 -10.03
CA VAL A 151 -21.44 -20.16 -9.62
C VAL A 151 -21.03 -19.24 -8.46
N GLN A 152 -21.18 -17.93 -8.65
CA GLN A 152 -20.85 -16.94 -7.62
C GLN A 152 -21.72 -17.10 -6.37
N GLU A 153 -23.03 -17.32 -6.52
CA GLU A 153 -23.92 -17.54 -5.37
C GLU A 153 -23.58 -18.86 -4.64
N GLY A 154 -23.10 -19.89 -5.36
CA GLY A 154 -22.55 -21.12 -4.78
C GLY A 154 -21.32 -20.85 -3.92
N CYS A 155 -20.33 -20.11 -4.44
CA CYS A 155 -19.14 -19.71 -3.67
C CYS A 155 -19.51 -18.90 -2.42
N VAL A 156 -20.41 -17.91 -2.54
CA VAL A 156 -20.88 -17.09 -1.40
C VAL A 156 -21.50 -17.98 -0.31
N ARG A 157 -22.38 -18.93 -0.66
CA ARG A 157 -22.99 -19.84 0.33
C ARG A 157 -21.99 -20.77 1.00
N ILE A 158 -20.98 -21.26 0.27
CA ILE A 158 -19.92 -22.07 0.87
C ILE A 158 -19.15 -21.25 1.91
N LEU A 159 -18.87 -19.97 1.63
CA LEU A 159 -18.24 -19.06 2.59
C LEU A 159 -19.15 -18.75 3.79
N GLU A 160 -20.46 -18.52 3.59
CA GLU A 160 -21.44 -18.31 4.67
C GLU A 160 -21.48 -19.48 5.66
N GLU A 161 -21.42 -20.72 5.17
CA GLU A 161 -21.34 -21.95 5.99
C GLU A 161 -19.94 -22.16 6.60
N LEU A 162 -18.85 -21.82 5.89
CA LEU A 162 -17.48 -21.87 6.43
C LEU A 162 -17.33 -20.95 7.65
N VAL A 163 -17.90 -19.75 7.62
CA VAL A 163 -17.91 -18.82 8.77
C VAL A 163 -18.56 -19.45 10.01
N GLN A 164 -19.51 -20.38 9.84
CA GLN A 164 -20.12 -21.12 10.96
C GLN A 164 -19.22 -22.24 11.51
N CYS A 165 -18.26 -22.72 10.73
CA CYS A 165 -17.40 -23.87 11.08
C CYS A 165 -16.22 -23.51 12.00
N ALA A 166 -15.81 -22.24 12.05
CA ALA A 166 -14.88 -21.62 13.01
C ALA A 166 -13.78 -22.55 13.60
N LYS A 167 -12.71 -22.80 12.85
CA LYS A 167 -11.65 -23.78 13.20
C LYS A 167 -10.73 -23.38 14.36
N GLY A 168 -10.62 -22.09 14.66
CA GLY A 168 -9.73 -21.54 15.70
C GLY A 168 -9.16 -20.18 15.33
N MET A 169 -8.08 -19.79 16.00
CA MET A 169 -7.24 -18.65 15.62
C MET A 169 -6.03 -19.14 14.82
N MET A 170 -5.63 -18.38 13.80
CA MET A 170 -4.46 -18.62 12.97
C MET A 170 -3.63 -17.33 12.96
N ASN A 171 -2.32 -17.45 13.20
CA ASN A 171 -1.43 -16.30 13.18
C ASN A 171 -0.96 -16.02 11.75
N VAL A 172 -1.23 -14.80 11.29
CA VAL A 172 -0.95 -14.32 9.94
C VAL A 172 -0.19 -13.00 10.09
N TRP A 173 1.12 -13.02 9.83
CA TRP A 173 2.05 -11.89 10.01
C TRP A 173 1.85 -11.18 11.37
N GLY A 174 2.05 -11.93 12.46
CA GLY A 174 1.86 -11.48 13.83
C GLY A 174 0.41 -11.24 14.27
N SER A 175 -0.59 -11.30 13.38
CA SER A 175 -2.00 -11.05 13.69
C SER A 175 -2.80 -12.34 13.90
N ASP A 176 -3.42 -12.50 15.07
CA ASP A 176 -4.32 -13.64 15.36
C ASP A 176 -5.69 -13.41 14.70
N LEU A 177 -5.93 -14.07 13.57
CA LEU A 177 -7.18 -14.02 12.81
C LEU A 177 -8.02 -15.29 13.04
N ARG A 178 -9.34 -15.15 13.19
CA ARG A 178 -10.22 -16.31 13.31
C ARG A 178 -10.47 -16.94 11.95
N VAL A 179 -10.07 -18.20 11.82
CA VAL A 179 -10.22 -18.97 10.58
C VAL A 179 -11.68 -18.98 10.13
N TRP A 180 -11.86 -18.79 8.81
CA TRP A 180 -13.13 -18.58 8.10
C TRP A 180 -13.86 -17.28 8.42
N ARG A 181 -13.95 -16.85 9.68
CA ARG A 181 -14.68 -15.63 10.06
C ARG A 181 -13.99 -14.36 9.58
N ASP A 182 -12.69 -14.27 9.77
CA ASP A 182 -11.90 -13.05 9.51
C ASP A 182 -11.14 -13.15 8.17
N LEU A 183 -11.52 -14.14 7.32
CA LEU A 183 -10.98 -14.46 6.00
C LEU A 183 -9.45 -14.24 5.88
N PRO A 184 -8.64 -14.93 6.70
CA PRO A 184 -7.19 -14.73 6.72
C PRO A 184 -6.57 -14.93 5.34
N VAL A 185 -5.62 -14.07 4.97
CA VAL A 185 -4.95 -13.97 3.65
C VAL A 185 -5.86 -13.76 2.42
N PHE A 186 -7.20 -13.74 2.56
CA PHE A 186 -8.12 -13.48 1.45
C PHE A 186 -7.96 -12.09 0.82
N PRO A 187 -7.79 -10.98 1.58
CA PRO A 187 -7.67 -9.66 0.96
C PRO A 187 -6.48 -9.55 -0.01
N ILE A 188 -5.38 -10.27 0.24
CA ILE A 188 -4.19 -10.27 -0.62
C ILE A 188 -4.42 -11.13 -1.86
N ALA A 189 -4.96 -12.34 -1.70
CA ALA A 189 -5.36 -13.17 -2.84
C ALA A 189 -6.36 -12.43 -3.75
N PHE A 190 -7.34 -11.72 -3.16
CA PHE A 190 -8.28 -10.90 -3.91
C PHE A 190 -7.60 -9.70 -4.61
N HIS A 191 -6.61 -9.08 -3.96
CA HIS A 191 -5.90 -7.92 -4.50
C HIS A 191 -5.21 -8.23 -5.82
N GLU A 192 -4.57 -9.41 -5.97
CA GLU A 192 -3.91 -9.82 -7.23
C GLU A 192 -4.88 -9.84 -8.44
N TYR A 193 -6.11 -10.35 -8.25
CA TYR A 193 -7.14 -10.35 -9.29
C TYR A 193 -7.74 -8.95 -9.51
N TRP A 194 -7.71 -8.08 -8.50
CA TRP A 194 -8.21 -6.72 -8.60
C TRP A 194 -7.23 -5.76 -9.29
N GLU A 195 -5.93 -5.83 -8.96
CA GLU A 195 -4.88 -5.04 -9.62
C GLU A 195 -4.70 -5.41 -11.10
N SER A 196 -5.21 -6.58 -11.50
CA SER A 196 -5.35 -7.00 -12.89
C SER A 196 -6.45 -6.22 -13.67
N ASP A 197 -6.89 -5.05 -13.20
CA ASP A 197 -7.81 -4.14 -13.89
C ASP A 197 -7.33 -3.87 -15.34
N PRO A 198 -8.06 -4.36 -16.36
CA PRO A 198 -7.65 -4.19 -17.75
C PRO A 198 -7.67 -2.73 -18.19
N THR A 199 -8.38 -1.86 -17.47
CA THR A 199 -8.51 -0.43 -17.76
C THR A 199 -7.40 0.44 -17.13
N SER A 200 -6.50 -0.15 -16.34
CA SER A 200 -5.32 0.51 -15.77
C SER A 200 -4.01 0.15 -16.49
N LYS A 201 -4.04 -0.77 -17.46
CA LYS A 201 -2.88 -1.19 -18.25
C LYS A 201 -2.40 -0.05 -19.18
N LEU A 202 -1.29 0.60 -18.81
CA LEU A 202 -0.73 1.74 -19.54
C LEU A 202 -0.42 1.37 -21.01
N GLY A 203 -0.89 2.20 -21.96
CA GLY A 203 -0.62 2.00 -23.40
C GLY A 203 -1.49 0.96 -24.11
N ALA A 204 -2.47 0.34 -23.44
CA ALA A 204 -3.40 -0.58 -24.09
C ALA A 204 -4.39 0.15 -25.03
N GLU A 205 -4.18 0.06 -26.35
CA GLU A 205 -5.12 0.62 -27.35
C GLU A 205 -6.49 -0.08 -27.36
N LYS A 206 -6.56 -1.31 -26.85
CA LYS A 206 -7.77 -2.13 -26.82
C LYS A 206 -7.73 -3.09 -25.61
N LEU A 207 -8.88 -3.25 -24.96
CA LEU A 207 -9.07 -4.24 -23.89
C LEU A 207 -9.22 -5.66 -24.46
N ASP A 208 -8.65 -6.65 -23.77
CA ASP A 208 -8.97 -8.06 -24.01
C ASP A 208 -10.37 -8.38 -23.45
N PRO A 209 -11.30 -8.93 -24.26
CA PRO A 209 -12.60 -9.39 -23.77
C PRO A 209 -12.52 -10.42 -22.63
N ALA A 210 -11.46 -11.24 -22.57
CA ALA A 210 -11.26 -12.21 -21.49
C ALA A 210 -10.98 -11.51 -20.16
N ASP A 211 -9.98 -10.62 -20.12
CA ASP A 211 -9.65 -9.81 -18.93
C ASP A 211 -10.86 -9.00 -18.45
N VAL A 212 -11.57 -8.35 -19.37
CA VAL A 212 -12.78 -7.56 -19.06
C VAL A 212 -13.86 -8.43 -18.41
N GLN A 213 -14.08 -9.65 -18.92
CA GLN A 213 -15.09 -10.53 -18.34
C GLN A 213 -14.65 -11.12 -16.99
N SER A 214 -13.36 -11.43 -16.82
CA SER A 214 -12.77 -11.86 -15.55
C SER A 214 -12.93 -10.76 -14.47
N TRP A 215 -12.50 -9.53 -14.76
CA TRP A 215 -12.59 -8.41 -13.83
C TRP A 215 -14.04 -8.06 -13.44
N LYS A 216 -14.98 -8.15 -14.40
CA LYS A 216 -16.43 -8.06 -14.13
C LYS A 216 -16.94 -9.17 -13.22
N ASN A 217 -16.47 -10.40 -13.41
CA ASN A 217 -16.87 -11.53 -12.57
C ASN A 217 -16.36 -11.35 -11.14
N ILE A 218 -15.08 -11.03 -10.95
CA ILE A 218 -14.45 -10.73 -9.65
C ILE A 218 -15.19 -9.58 -8.93
N SER A 219 -15.45 -8.47 -9.63
CA SER A 219 -16.23 -7.34 -9.11
C SER A 219 -17.63 -7.73 -8.64
N CYS A 220 -18.34 -8.53 -9.44
CA CYS A 220 -19.69 -9.00 -9.11
C CYS A 220 -19.69 -9.93 -7.88
N PHE A 221 -18.66 -10.77 -7.73
CA PHE A 221 -18.49 -11.64 -6.57
C PHE A 221 -18.18 -10.84 -5.29
N ALA A 222 -17.23 -9.90 -5.34
CA ALA A 222 -16.91 -9.01 -4.21
C ALA A 222 -18.14 -8.22 -3.74
N ALA A 223 -18.93 -7.69 -4.67
CA ALA A 223 -20.19 -7.02 -4.35
C ALA A 223 -21.21 -7.94 -3.66
N ARG A 224 -21.17 -9.27 -3.89
CA ARG A 224 -21.99 -10.25 -3.15
C ARG A 224 -21.40 -10.62 -1.79
N LEU A 225 -20.07 -10.65 -1.62
CA LEU A 225 -19.43 -10.83 -0.31
C LEU A 225 -19.74 -9.64 0.62
N MET A 226 -19.72 -8.42 0.07
CA MET A 226 -20.15 -7.21 0.77
C MET A 226 -21.64 -7.25 1.12
N ARG A 227 -22.49 -7.78 0.23
CA ARG A 227 -23.94 -7.97 0.47
C ARG A 227 -24.24 -8.94 1.62
N SER A 228 -23.50 -10.04 1.74
CA SER A 228 -23.64 -11.00 2.86
C SER A 228 -22.89 -10.55 4.12
N GLY A 229 -22.01 -9.55 4.03
CA GLY A 229 -21.18 -9.07 5.14
C GLY A 229 -20.04 -10.03 5.49
N LEU A 230 -19.60 -10.86 4.54
CA LEU A 230 -18.45 -11.76 4.67
C LEU A 230 -17.13 -11.01 4.55
N ALA A 231 -17.05 -10.09 3.58
CA ALA A 231 -15.89 -9.25 3.33
C ALA A 231 -16.32 -7.78 3.34
N SER A 232 -15.37 -6.89 3.64
CA SER A 232 -15.61 -5.46 3.78
C SER A 232 -14.69 -4.67 2.86
N ASP A 233 -14.75 -5.00 1.57
CA ASP A 233 -13.91 -4.48 0.47
C ASP A 233 -14.36 -3.05 0.07
N TYR A 234 -14.40 -2.18 1.08
CA TYR A 234 -14.85 -0.80 1.01
C TYR A 234 -14.05 0.03 0.00
N ASP A 235 -12.75 -0.22 -0.06
CA ASP A 235 -11.80 0.41 -0.97
C ASP A 235 -12.12 0.08 -2.43
N GLN A 236 -12.28 -1.20 -2.77
CA GLN A 236 -12.53 -1.63 -4.15
C GLN A 236 -13.89 -1.19 -4.65
N ALA A 237 -14.91 -1.18 -3.78
CA ALA A 237 -16.22 -0.62 -4.10
C ALA A 237 -16.13 0.89 -4.40
N ILE A 238 -15.41 1.68 -3.60
CA ILE A 238 -15.27 3.12 -3.84
C ILE A 238 -14.41 3.40 -5.07
N ILE A 239 -13.29 2.70 -5.25
CA ILE A 239 -12.42 2.86 -6.42
C ILE A 239 -13.22 2.59 -7.71
N ALA A 240 -13.94 1.46 -7.78
CA ALA A 240 -14.79 1.15 -8.92
C ALA A 240 -15.87 2.22 -9.22
N LEU A 241 -16.57 2.69 -8.17
CA LEU A 241 -17.63 3.69 -8.32
C LEU A 241 -17.06 5.07 -8.67
N ARG A 242 -15.93 5.47 -8.08
CA ARG A 242 -15.20 6.71 -8.38
C ARG A 242 -14.71 6.72 -9.83
N THR A 243 -13.99 5.68 -10.23
CA THR A 243 -13.34 5.59 -11.55
C THR A 243 -14.34 5.41 -12.70
N ALA A 244 -15.57 4.96 -12.43
CA ALA A 244 -16.66 4.96 -13.41
C ALA A 244 -17.51 6.24 -13.44
N LEU A 245 -17.73 6.90 -12.30
CA LEU A 245 -18.76 7.94 -12.15
C LEU A 245 -18.20 9.35 -11.85
N GLU A 246 -17.07 9.43 -11.17
CA GLU A 246 -16.46 10.69 -10.71
C GLU A 246 -15.25 11.12 -11.54
N GLU A 247 -14.74 10.24 -12.40
CA GLU A 247 -13.71 10.54 -13.39
C GLU A 247 -14.32 10.91 -14.76
N ASP A 248 -13.51 11.57 -15.60
CA ASP A 248 -13.93 11.90 -16.95
C ASP A 248 -13.97 10.65 -17.83
N VAL A 249 -15.02 10.54 -18.65
CA VAL A 249 -15.31 9.37 -19.49
C VAL A 249 -14.69 9.53 -20.88
N ASN A 250 -13.94 10.62 -21.11
CA ASN A 250 -13.07 10.88 -22.27
C ASN A 250 -11.93 9.83 -22.48
N THR A 251 -11.93 8.73 -21.73
CA THR A 251 -11.18 7.50 -22.03
C THR A 251 -11.63 6.83 -23.33
N LEU A 252 -10.85 5.87 -23.83
CA LEU A 252 -11.26 4.99 -24.95
C LEU A 252 -12.63 4.32 -24.65
N PRO A 253 -13.60 4.26 -25.59
CA PRO A 253 -14.97 3.84 -25.28
C PRO A 253 -15.11 2.50 -24.53
N GLY A 254 -14.32 1.49 -24.89
CA GLY A 254 -14.34 0.19 -24.19
C GLY A 254 -13.96 0.26 -22.70
N PHE A 255 -13.13 1.23 -22.30
CA PHE A 255 -12.74 1.46 -20.90
C PHE A 255 -13.92 2.07 -20.12
N ALA A 256 -14.61 3.04 -20.72
CA ALA A 256 -15.82 3.64 -20.19
C ALA A 256 -16.93 2.60 -19.99
N ASP A 257 -17.16 1.73 -20.98
CA ASP A 257 -18.13 0.63 -20.88
C ASP A 257 -17.76 -0.36 -19.76
N CYS A 258 -16.50 -0.84 -19.73
CA CYS A 258 -16.02 -1.78 -18.72
C CYS A 258 -16.20 -1.23 -17.28
N ARG A 259 -15.70 -0.02 -17.02
CA ARG A 259 -15.80 0.66 -15.71
C ARG A 259 -17.26 0.87 -15.30
N THR A 260 -18.10 1.35 -16.22
CA THR A 260 -19.54 1.58 -15.95
C THR A 260 -20.27 0.27 -15.64
N GLN A 261 -20.00 -0.81 -16.37
CA GLN A 261 -20.58 -2.12 -16.09
C GLN A 261 -20.19 -2.64 -14.70
N VAL A 262 -18.91 -2.49 -14.30
CA VAL A 262 -18.43 -2.88 -12.97
C VAL A 262 -19.07 -2.05 -11.85
N ALA A 263 -19.16 -0.72 -11.99
CA ALA A 263 -19.90 0.13 -11.06
C ALA A 263 -21.38 -0.29 -10.94
N CYS A 264 -22.02 -0.65 -12.04
CA CYS A 264 -23.40 -1.14 -12.04
C CYS A 264 -23.55 -2.50 -11.32
N LEU A 265 -22.54 -3.38 -11.38
CA LEU A 265 -22.53 -4.65 -10.65
C LEU A 265 -22.39 -4.43 -9.14
N TRP A 266 -21.50 -3.52 -8.72
CA TRP A 266 -21.40 -3.09 -7.32
C TRP A 266 -22.73 -2.54 -6.79
N ILE A 267 -23.39 -1.64 -7.53
CA ILE A 267 -24.73 -1.15 -7.16
C ILE A 267 -25.76 -2.29 -7.13
N LYS A 268 -25.83 -3.15 -8.15
CA LYS A 268 -26.82 -4.23 -8.26
C LYS A 268 -26.77 -5.20 -7.07
N HIS A 269 -25.59 -5.46 -6.53
CA HIS A 269 -25.39 -6.48 -5.49
C HIS A 269 -25.19 -5.89 -4.08
N ALA A 270 -24.54 -4.73 -3.92
CA ALA A 270 -24.21 -4.11 -2.62
C ALA A 270 -25.06 -2.87 -2.25
N ASP A 271 -26.09 -2.50 -3.03
CA ASP A 271 -26.95 -1.33 -2.84
C ASP A 271 -27.30 -0.96 -1.38
N LYS A 272 -27.83 -1.91 -0.61
CA LYS A 272 -28.25 -1.73 0.80
C LYS A 272 -27.08 -1.44 1.72
N PHE A 273 -25.95 -2.08 1.48
CA PHE A 273 -24.75 -1.93 2.30
C PHE A 273 -24.09 -0.58 2.04
N LEU A 274 -23.97 -0.19 0.75
CA LEU A 274 -23.47 1.12 0.36
C LEU A 274 -24.38 2.25 0.88
N LEU A 275 -25.71 2.12 0.76
CA LEU A 275 -26.62 3.12 1.34
C LEU A 275 -26.48 3.20 2.87
N ARG A 276 -26.43 2.07 3.57
CA ARG A 276 -26.19 2.05 5.03
C ARG A 276 -24.88 2.76 5.37
N TRP A 277 -23.81 2.47 4.64
CA TRP A 277 -22.50 3.07 4.85
C TRP A 277 -22.54 4.60 4.67
N ALA A 278 -23.23 5.10 3.64
CA ALA A 278 -23.46 6.53 3.41
C ALA A 278 -24.36 7.20 4.47
N LEU A 279 -25.28 6.45 5.09
CA LEU A 279 -26.15 6.90 6.20
C LEU A 279 -25.44 6.93 7.55
N GLU A 280 -24.44 6.06 7.75
CA GLU A 280 -23.69 5.91 9.01
C GLU A 280 -22.43 6.80 9.07
N ASN A 281 -22.01 7.42 7.95
CA ASN A 281 -20.84 8.30 7.87
C ASN A 281 -21.12 9.78 7.50
N PRO A 282 -22.18 10.43 8.01
CA PRO A 282 -22.38 11.86 7.80
C PRO A 282 -21.35 12.67 8.63
N GLY A 283 -20.19 12.96 8.04
CA GLY A 283 -19.23 13.94 8.58
C GLY A 283 -17.95 13.40 9.22
N ARG A 284 -17.50 12.17 8.94
CA ARG A 284 -16.19 11.68 9.45
C ARG A 284 -14.96 12.41 8.90
N ALA A 285 -15.13 13.32 7.93
CA ALA A 285 -14.06 14.09 7.31
C ALA A 285 -13.27 15.02 8.28
N GLU A 286 -13.78 15.29 9.49
CA GLU A 286 -13.12 16.18 10.47
C GLU A 286 -12.26 15.46 11.51
N VAL A 287 -12.19 14.12 11.52
CA VAL A 287 -11.24 13.41 12.40
C VAL A 287 -9.84 13.55 11.78
N ALA A 288 -9.02 14.42 12.36
CA ALA A 288 -7.71 14.85 11.84
C ALA A 288 -6.59 13.79 11.87
N GLY A 289 -6.82 12.66 11.22
CA GLY A 289 -5.82 11.74 10.67
C GLY A 289 -6.14 11.52 9.20
N ALA A 290 -5.13 11.26 8.37
CA ALA A 290 -5.29 11.15 6.92
C ALA A 290 -6.49 10.27 6.54
N SER A 291 -7.42 10.82 5.76
CA SER A 291 -8.49 10.02 5.15
C SER A 291 -7.83 8.95 4.29
N PRO A 292 -8.23 7.67 4.36
CA PRO A 292 -7.71 6.65 3.46
C PRO A 292 -7.84 7.11 2.00
N SER A 293 -6.77 7.01 1.21
CA SER A 293 -6.72 7.56 -0.16
C SER A 293 -7.80 7.01 -1.09
N TYR A 294 -8.30 5.79 -0.84
CA TYR A 294 -9.44 5.24 -1.56
C TYR A 294 -10.75 6.06 -1.37
N LEU A 295 -10.89 6.86 -0.31
CA LEU A 295 -12.05 7.72 -0.10
C LEU A 295 -12.00 9.05 -0.86
N GLU A 296 -10.88 9.39 -1.51
CA GLU A 296 -10.74 10.60 -2.32
C GLU A 296 -11.85 10.72 -3.37
N ALA A 297 -12.30 11.96 -3.61
CA ALA A 297 -13.28 12.30 -4.62
C ALA A 297 -12.63 12.34 -6.01
N GLY A 298 -13.30 11.80 -7.03
CA GLY A 298 -12.90 12.01 -8.42
C GLY A 298 -13.22 13.43 -8.89
N PRO A 299 -12.57 13.92 -9.97
CA PRO A 299 -12.60 15.32 -10.39
C PRO A 299 -14.00 15.90 -10.73
N LEU A 300 -14.98 15.06 -11.07
CA LEU A 300 -16.35 15.48 -11.33
C LEU A 300 -17.18 15.66 -10.04
N TYR A 301 -16.79 15.04 -8.92
CA TYR A 301 -17.51 15.12 -7.66
C TYR A 301 -16.89 16.16 -6.72
N ARG A 302 -17.60 17.28 -6.52
CA ARG A 302 -17.13 18.42 -5.71
C ARG A 302 -17.56 18.39 -4.24
N GLY A 303 -18.03 17.24 -3.74
CA GLY A 303 -18.42 17.07 -2.34
C GLY A 303 -17.28 16.52 -1.47
N PRO A 304 -17.55 16.22 -0.19
CA PRO A 304 -16.53 15.70 0.73
C PRO A 304 -15.97 14.34 0.29
N ALA A 305 -14.65 14.16 0.43
CA ALA A 305 -13.92 12.91 0.18
C ALA A 305 -14.24 11.80 1.21
N THR A 306 -15.48 11.34 1.20
CA THR A 306 -16.00 10.30 2.09
C THR A 306 -17.24 9.65 1.48
N MET A 307 -17.66 8.50 2.00
CA MET A 307 -18.91 7.87 1.58
C MET A 307 -20.10 8.50 2.29
N CYS A 308 -20.89 9.30 1.58
CA CYS A 308 -22.00 10.07 2.14
C CYS A 308 -23.18 10.19 1.18
N LEU A 309 -24.35 10.61 1.69
CA LEU A 309 -25.57 10.78 0.90
C LEU A 309 -25.42 11.76 -0.28
N GLN A 310 -24.51 12.75 -0.20
CA GLN A 310 -24.23 13.66 -1.31
C GLN A 310 -23.52 12.95 -2.47
N ARG A 311 -22.51 12.11 -2.16
CA ARG A 311 -21.78 11.30 -3.13
C ARG A 311 -22.69 10.25 -3.78
N TRP A 312 -23.49 9.60 -2.95
CA TRP A 312 -24.54 8.67 -3.37
C TRP A 312 -25.56 9.32 -4.32
N GLY A 313 -26.05 10.53 -4.00
CA GLY A 313 -26.94 11.30 -4.87
C GLY A 313 -26.30 11.64 -6.22
N PHE A 314 -25.04 12.09 -6.21
CA PHE A 314 -24.26 12.35 -7.42
C PHE A 314 -24.14 11.10 -8.31
N TRP A 315 -23.90 9.92 -7.75
CA TRP A 315 -23.84 8.66 -8.52
C TRP A 315 -25.17 8.33 -9.22
N ILE A 316 -26.31 8.60 -8.60
CA ILE A 316 -27.63 8.42 -9.24
C ILE A 316 -27.72 9.31 -10.49
N GLU A 317 -27.41 10.60 -10.34
CA GLU A 317 -27.46 11.58 -11.43
C GLU A 317 -26.50 11.22 -12.56
N ARG A 318 -25.30 10.75 -12.23
CA ARG A 318 -24.30 10.31 -13.21
C ARG A 318 -24.73 9.05 -13.97
N LEU A 319 -25.20 8.02 -13.27
CA LEU A 319 -25.72 6.79 -13.90
C LEU A 319 -26.91 7.08 -14.83
N GLU A 320 -27.78 8.02 -14.44
CA GLU A 320 -28.87 8.48 -15.31
C GLU A 320 -28.40 9.28 -16.53
N MET A 321 -27.34 10.07 -16.41
CA MET A 321 -26.74 10.80 -17.52
C MET A 321 -26.13 9.83 -18.52
N LEU A 322 -25.25 8.95 -18.04
CA LEU A 322 -24.58 7.91 -18.83
C LEU A 322 -25.59 7.01 -19.56
N GLY A 323 -26.65 6.59 -18.87
CA GLY A 323 -27.73 5.79 -19.47
C GLY A 323 -28.56 6.50 -20.56
N LYS A 324 -28.52 7.84 -20.64
CA LYS A 324 -29.24 8.64 -21.65
C LYS A 324 -28.34 9.10 -22.80
N GLU A 325 -27.03 9.12 -22.62
CA GLU A 325 -26.07 9.69 -23.56
C GLU A 325 -25.57 8.65 -24.57
N ALA A 326 -26.26 8.56 -25.71
CA ALA A 326 -26.03 7.55 -26.74
C ALA A 326 -24.65 7.60 -27.45
N SER A 327 -23.84 8.64 -27.21
CA SER A 327 -22.53 8.84 -27.84
C SER A 327 -21.34 8.23 -27.09
N VAL A 328 -21.52 7.82 -25.83
CA VAL A 328 -20.40 7.49 -24.93
C VAL A 328 -20.30 6.00 -24.58
N LEU A 329 -21.44 5.29 -24.53
CA LEU A 329 -21.53 3.91 -24.03
C LEU A 329 -22.40 3.03 -24.94
N GLU A 330 -22.08 1.73 -24.97
CA GLU A 330 -22.90 0.70 -25.62
C GLU A 330 -24.31 0.62 -25.01
N GLU A 331 -25.29 0.17 -25.81
CA GLU A 331 -26.71 0.13 -25.39
C GLU A 331 -26.93 -0.73 -24.13
N ASP A 332 -26.28 -1.88 -24.05
CA ASP A 332 -26.38 -2.80 -22.90
C ASP A 332 -25.81 -2.15 -21.63
N THR A 333 -24.68 -1.43 -21.73
CA THR A 333 -24.14 -0.63 -20.62
C THR A 333 -25.09 0.49 -20.20
N ARG A 334 -25.73 1.16 -21.17
CA ARG A 334 -26.66 2.25 -20.88
C ARG A 334 -27.90 1.78 -20.13
N GLU A 335 -28.52 0.66 -20.51
CA GLU A 335 -29.64 0.12 -19.74
C GLU A 335 -29.17 -0.44 -18.38
N MET A 336 -27.95 -1.01 -18.26
CA MET A 336 -27.37 -1.35 -16.95
C MET A 336 -27.22 -0.12 -16.05
N ALA A 337 -26.77 1.03 -16.58
CA ALA A 337 -26.64 2.28 -15.83
C ALA A 337 -28.02 2.82 -15.39
N LEU A 338 -29.02 2.81 -16.28
CA LEU A 338 -30.40 3.17 -15.91
C LEU A 338 -30.97 2.22 -14.86
N GLN A 339 -30.70 0.91 -14.95
CA GLN A 339 -31.13 -0.08 -13.97
C GLN A 339 -30.44 0.13 -12.60
N ALA A 340 -29.15 0.48 -12.58
CA ALA A 340 -28.42 0.80 -11.36
C ALA A 340 -29.00 2.06 -10.68
N ALA A 341 -29.26 3.14 -11.42
CA ALA A 341 -29.90 4.34 -10.90
C ALA A 341 -31.32 4.07 -10.33
N ARG A 342 -32.12 3.23 -11.01
CA ARG A 342 -33.43 2.76 -10.50
C ARG A 342 -33.26 1.94 -9.21
N THR A 343 -32.27 1.07 -9.15
CA THR A 343 -31.96 0.21 -7.99
C THR A 343 -31.65 1.03 -6.75
N ILE A 344 -30.75 2.02 -6.87
CA ILE A 344 -30.41 2.96 -5.80
C ILE A 344 -31.67 3.63 -5.23
N ARG A 345 -32.49 4.26 -6.08
CA ARG A 345 -33.71 4.96 -5.65
C ARG A 345 -34.72 4.02 -4.99
N ASN A 346 -34.83 2.79 -5.48
CA ASN A 346 -35.70 1.77 -4.89
C ASN A 346 -35.21 1.33 -3.51
N VAL A 347 -33.91 1.33 -3.22
CA VAL A 347 -33.37 1.07 -1.88
C VAL A 347 -33.58 2.27 -0.96
N GLU A 348 -33.31 3.50 -1.40
CA GLU A 348 -33.61 4.69 -0.60
C GLU A 348 -35.07 4.77 -0.18
N LYS A 349 -35.99 4.47 -1.12
CA LYS A 349 -37.43 4.48 -0.84
C LYS A 349 -37.78 3.45 0.23
N ARG A 350 -37.26 2.22 0.13
CA ARG A 350 -37.49 1.14 1.10
C ARG A 350 -36.89 1.45 2.48
N ASP A 351 -35.72 2.09 2.56
CA ASP A 351 -35.16 2.53 3.85
C ASP A 351 -36.00 3.66 4.49
N LYS A 352 -36.48 4.62 3.68
CA LYS A 352 -37.39 5.69 4.14
C LYS A 352 -38.72 5.12 4.66
N GLU A 353 -39.28 4.12 3.98
CA GLU A 353 -40.50 3.41 4.40
C GLU A 353 -40.27 2.64 5.72
N HIS A 354 -39.23 1.81 5.81
CA HIS A 354 -38.89 1.08 7.05
C HIS A 354 -38.61 2.00 8.25
N ARG A 355 -37.95 3.15 8.04
CA ARG A 355 -37.73 4.15 9.11
C ARG A 355 -39.01 4.85 9.55
N PHE A 356 -40.01 4.98 8.67
CA PHE A 356 -41.30 5.56 9.01
C PHE A 356 -42.13 4.58 9.84
N ASP A 357 -42.20 3.32 9.42
CA ASP A 357 -42.91 2.25 10.14
C ASP A 357 -42.32 2.03 11.54
N ALA A 358 -40.99 1.95 11.66
CA ALA A 358 -40.30 1.81 12.94
C ALA A 358 -40.51 3.00 13.91
N ARG A 359 -41.02 4.15 13.42
CA ARG A 359 -41.36 5.33 14.22
C ARG A 359 -42.86 5.39 14.55
N MET A 360 -43.69 4.56 13.93
CA MET A 360 -45.14 4.52 14.07
C MET A 360 -45.65 3.43 15.04
N ASP A 361 -44.77 2.76 15.79
CA ASP A 361 -45.09 1.86 16.91
C ASP A 361 -44.89 2.51 18.32
N PRO A 362 -45.57 3.62 18.70
CA PRO A 362 -45.49 4.18 20.05
C PRO A 362 -46.35 3.42 21.08
N ALA A 363 -46.82 2.21 20.77
CA ALA A 363 -47.88 1.52 21.51
C ALA A 363 -47.41 0.45 22.51
N SER A 364 -46.10 0.13 22.58
CA SER A 364 -45.60 -0.95 23.45
C SER A 364 -45.13 -0.49 24.84
N ASP A 365 -44.75 0.78 25.01
CA ASP A 365 -44.41 1.37 26.32
C ASP A 365 -45.68 1.79 27.08
N SER A 366 -46.43 0.78 27.53
CA SER A 366 -47.40 0.98 28.60
C SER A 366 -46.65 1.16 29.92
N PRO A 367 -46.84 2.28 30.65
CA PRO A 367 -46.14 2.50 31.90
C PRO A 367 -46.62 1.44 32.90
N THR A 368 -45.67 0.70 33.48
CA THR A 368 -45.98 -0.21 34.59
C THR A 368 -46.49 0.63 35.76
N GLU A 369 -47.75 0.44 36.15
CA GLU A 369 -48.34 1.12 37.31
C GLU A 369 -47.49 0.79 38.56
N VAL A 370 -46.87 1.83 39.13
CA VAL A 370 -46.19 1.73 40.42
C VAL A 370 -47.24 1.96 41.51
N ASP A 371 -47.50 0.91 42.30
CA ASP A 371 -48.40 0.91 43.45
C ASP A 371 -48.06 2.07 44.43
N PRO A 372 -48.98 3.01 44.70
CA PRO A 372 -48.69 4.18 45.52
C PRO A 372 -49.19 4.02 46.96
N ASP A 373 -48.61 3.12 47.75
CA ASP A 373 -49.06 2.91 49.15
C ASP A 373 -47.95 2.55 50.17
N VAL A 374 -46.97 3.44 50.36
CA VAL A 374 -46.14 3.51 51.59
C VAL A 374 -45.94 4.95 52.04
N ALA A 375 -46.39 5.28 53.25
CA ALA A 375 -46.32 6.63 53.83
C ALA A 375 -44.94 6.99 54.43
N PRO A 376 -44.57 8.30 54.51
CA PRO A 376 -43.27 8.74 55.00
C PRO A 376 -43.24 9.02 56.51
N ASN A 377 -42.22 8.51 57.19
CA ASN A 377 -41.76 8.85 58.55
C ASN A 377 -40.31 8.35 58.70
N SER A 378 -39.36 8.98 59.40
CA SER A 378 -39.22 10.36 59.88
C SER A 378 -37.72 10.67 60.05
N VAL A 379 -37.41 11.97 60.15
CA VAL A 379 -36.12 12.57 60.54
C VAL A 379 -35.41 11.86 61.72
N GLU A 380 -34.09 11.64 61.62
CA GLU A 380 -33.16 11.95 62.74
C GLU A 380 -31.69 12.19 62.33
N LYS A 381 -30.91 12.73 63.26
CA LYS A 381 -29.61 13.42 63.07
C LYS A 381 -28.38 12.50 63.26
N PRO A 382 -27.19 12.88 62.76
CA PRO A 382 -25.95 12.13 62.99
C PRO A 382 -25.15 12.66 64.20
N THR A 383 -24.60 11.78 65.05
CA THR A 383 -23.40 12.06 65.86
C THR A 383 -22.70 10.78 66.37
N THR A 384 -21.36 10.84 66.43
CA THR A 384 -20.42 10.06 67.29
C THR A 384 -19.98 8.62 66.92
N GLU A 385 -18.70 8.56 66.53
CA GLU A 385 -17.64 7.56 66.82
C GLU A 385 -17.55 7.11 68.32
N PRO A 386 -16.70 6.13 68.78
CA PRO A 386 -15.42 5.67 68.18
C PRO A 386 -15.02 4.16 68.28
N ALA A 387 -13.87 3.84 67.66
CA ALA A 387 -12.92 2.73 67.93
C ALA A 387 -13.39 1.26 67.65
N THR A 388 -12.54 0.26 67.34
CA THR A 388 -11.07 0.12 67.48
C THR A 388 -10.51 -0.87 66.42
N GLU A 389 -9.30 -0.66 65.90
CA GLU A 389 -8.48 -1.69 65.23
C GLU A 389 -7.19 -1.96 66.05
N PRO A 390 -6.61 -3.18 66.01
CA PRO A 390 -5.29 -3.47 66.60
C PRO A 390 -4.18 -3.64 65.55
N THR A 391 -3.12 -2.85 65.68
CA THR A 391 -1.79 -3.08 65.09
C THR A 391 -1.09 -4.30 65.73
N PRO A 392 0.04 -4.75 65.17
CA PRO A 392 1.22 -4.88 66.02
C PRO A 392 2.49 -4.23 65.43
N ASP A 393 3.16 -3.42 66.25
CA ASP A 393 4.53 -2.92 66.05
C ASP A 393 5.58 -3.88 66.64
N ILE A 394 6.83 -3.70 66.20
CA ILE A 394 8.13 -3.73 66.95
C ILE A 394 9.21 -3.60 65.85
N ALA A 395 9.76 -2.42 65.54
CA ALA A 395 10.69 -1.56 66.31
C ALA A 395 12.17 -1.99 66.20
N THR A 396 12.99 -1.13 65.54
CA THR A 396 14.28 -0.51 65.96
C THR A 396 15.36 -1.38 66.64
N ASP A 397 16.67 -1.22 66.43
CA ASP A 397 17.52 -0.18 65.80
C ASP A 397 18.79 -0.85 65.23
N ASP A 398 19.49 -0.22 64.29
CA ASP A 398 20.83 0.40 64.53
C ASP A 398 21.51 0.85 63.22
N ALA A 399 22.38 1.85 63.33
CA ALA A 399 23.20 2.36 62.23
C ALA A 399 24.68 2.00 62.39
N THR A 400 25.47 2.30 61.35
CA THR A 400 26.95 2.55 61.35
C THR A 400 27.79 1.57 60.50
N ASP A 401 28.86 2.14 59.92
CA ASP A 401 30.00 1.56 59.21
C ASP A 401 29.83 0.84 57.86
N LEU A 402 30.19 1.57 56.81
CA LEU A 402 30.50 1.06 55.48
C LEU A 402 31.93 1.51 55.10
N ALA A 403 32.94 0.81 55.63
CA ALA A 403 34.35 1.08 55.32
C ALA A 403 35.28 -0.15 55.44
N GLN A 404 35.99 -0.42 54.33
CA GLN A 404 37.38 -0.94 54.27
C GLN A 404 37.65 -2.47 54.33
N VAL A 405 38.82 -2.86 53.77
CA VAL A 405 39.37 -4.23 53.52
C VAL A 405 38.70 -4.94 52.32
N MET A 406 39.20 -4.94 51.07
CA MET A 406 40.55 -4.85 50.45
C MET A 406 41.45 -6.12 50.55
N ALA A 407 41.82 -6.63 49.36
CA ALA A 407 42.95 -7.53 49.04
C ALA A 407 42.84 -9.03 49.45
N GLU A 408 43.54 -9.98 48.82
CA GLU A 408 44.60 -9.90 47.78
C GLU A 408 44.66 -11.21 46.92
N ILE A 409 45.58 -11.30 45.93
CA ILE A 409 46.05 -12.51 45.20
C ILE A 409 44.99 -13.12 44.23
N VAL A 410 45.09 -13.14 42.89
CA VAL A 410 46.18 -13.29 41.86
C VAL A 410 46.75 -14.71 41.71
N MET A 411 46.68 -15.29 40.50
CA MET A 411 47.76 -16.02 39.79
C MET A 411 47.21 -16.77 38.56
N GLU A 412 47.66 -16.38 37.35
CA GLU A 412 47.69 -17.28 36.19
C GLU A 412 48.78 -18.36 36.39
N PRO A 413 48.89 -19.38 35.52
CA PRO A 413 49.74 -19.17 34.33
C PRO A 413 49.25 -19.85 33.03
N ASN A 414 49.67 -19.25 31.89
CA ASN A 414 49.68 -19.88 30.56
C ASN A 414 50.72 -21.01 30.45
N ALA A 415 50.44 -22.03 29.62
CA ALA A 415 51.42 -22.68 28.73
C ALA A 415 50.76 -23.65 27.71
N ASP A 416 51.20 -23.58 26.46
CA ASP A 416 50.90 -24.56 25.39
C ASP A 416 51.38 -25.98 25.71
N VAL A 417 50.78 -27.00 25.05
CA VAL A 417 51.52 -27.96 24.18
C VAL A 417 50.57 -28.86 23.37
N LYS A 418 51.01 -29.18 22.15
CA LYS A 418 50.40 -30.05 21.13
C LYS A 418 50.06 -31.48 21.61
N SER A 419 49.05 -32.09 20.99
CA SER A 419 49.19 -33.25 20.07
C SER A 419 48.13 -34.35 20.23
N GLN A 420 47.46 -34.70 19.12
CA GLN A 420 46.78 -35.99 18.86
C GLN A 420 45.58 -36.32 19.80
N GLN A 421 44.60 -37.16 19.45
CA GLN A 421 44.54 -38.19 18.41
C GLN A 421 43.09 -38.43 17.98
N ALA A 422 42.81 -38.55 16.68
CA ALA A 422 41.51 -39.06 16.22
C ALA A 422 41.53 -40.60 16.27
N SER A 423 40.50 -41.22 16.84
CA SER A 423 40.17 -42.64 16.61
C SER A 423 38.72 -42.97 16.97
N GLN A 424 38.09 -43.63 16.01
CA GLN A 424 36.73 -44.15 15.99
C GLN A 424 36.42 -45.12 17.16
N SER A 425 35.15 -45.16 17.62
CA SER A 425 34.40 -46.42 17.82
C SER A 425 32.96 -46.21 18.34
N THR A 426 31.98 -46.34 17.45
CA THR A 426 30.75 -47.12 17.70
C THR A 426 31.08 -48.63 17.64
N PRO A 427 30.22 -49.60 18.07
CA PRO A 427 28.74 -49.54 18.06
C PRO A 427 28.00 -50.22 19.25
N GLU A 428 26.66 -50.29 19.14
CA GLU A 428 25.73 -51.27 19.76
C GLU A 428 25.62 -51.31 21.32
N SER A 429 24.45 -51.36 21.97
CA SER A 429 23.20 -52.00 21.55
C SER A 429 22.01 -51.65 22.49
N THR A 430 20.81 -51.53 21.90
CA THR A 430 19.54 -52.16 22.33
C THR A 430 19.12 -52.18 23.82
N SER A 431 18.01 -51.52 24.19
CA SER A 431 16.74 -52.19 24.57
C SER A 431 15.64 -51.28 25.19
N GLN A 432 14.38 -51.59 24.84
CA GLN A 432 13.12 -51.55 25.63
C GLN A 432 12.77 -50.29 26.46
N ALA A 433 11.69 -49.54 26.22
CA ALA A 433 10.25 -49.84 26.09
C ALA A 433 9.42 -49.52 27.37
N SER A 434 8.16 -49.12 27.17
CA SER A 434 7.15 -48.70 28.18
C SER A 434 7.36 -47.31 28.82
N ALA A 435 6.33 -46.55 29.20
CA ALA A 435 4.91 -46.89 29.30
C ALA A 435 3.95 -45.72 28.94
N LYS A 436 2.69 -46.08 28.64
CA LYS A 436 1.53 -45.19 28.47
C LYS A 436 1.15 -44.48 29.78
N SER A 437 0.59 -43.28 29.68
CA SER A 437 -0.42 -42.75 30.62
C SER A 437 -1.34 -41.73 29.95
N PRO A 438 -2.56 -41.48 30.46
CA PRO A 438 -3.70 -41.23 29.57
C PRO A 438 -4.19 -39.79 29.46
N SER A 439 -4.97 -39.56 28.40
CA SER A 439 -5.81 -38.39 28.14
C SER A 439 -6.69 -38.00 29.34
N ALA A 440 -6.72 -36.70 29.64
CA ALA A 440 -7.77 -36.08 30.43
C ALA A 440 -8.87 -35.55 29.49
N ALA A 441 -10.13 -35.81 29.84
CA ALA A 441 -11.28 -35.33 29.06
C ALA A 441 -11.69 -33.92 29.52
N GLU A 442 -11.73 -32.97 28.58
CA GLU A 442 -12.34 -31.66 28.82
C GLU A 442 -13.87 -31.75 28.82
N LYS A 443 -14.50 -30.98 29.71
CA LYS A 443 -15.95 -30.79 29.74
C LYS A 443 -16.35 -29.66 28.80
N PRO A 444 -17.49 -29.76 28.09
CA PRO A 444 -18.01 -28.64 27.32
C PRO A 444 -18.43 -27.49 28.24
N LEU A 445 -17.99 -26.27 27.90
CA LEU A 445 -18.47 -25.04 28.52
C LEU A 445 -19.90 -24.71 28.01
N PRO A 446 -20.75 -24.04 28.82
CA PRO A 446 -22.05 -23.59 28.38
C PRO A 446 -21.94 -22.45 27.34
N PRO A 447 -22.93 -22.29 26.44
CA PRO A 447 -22.91 -21.25 25.43
C PRO A 447 -23.07 -19.85 26.05
N SER A 448 -22.08 -18.98 25.85
CA SER A 448 -22.21 -17.55 26.18
C SER A 448 -23.24 -16.85 25.29
N PRO A 449 -23.94 -15.81 25.81
CA PRO A 449 -24.93 -15.06 25.05
C PRO A 449 -24.29 -14.32 23.86
N ARG A 450 -25.05 -14.19 22.76
CA ARG A 450 -24.62 -13.52 21.52
C ARG A 450 -24.33 -12.04 21.75
N PRO A 451 -23.13 -11.52 21.44
CA PRO A 451 -22.90 -10.08 21.32
C PRO A 451 -23.56 -9.54 20.05
N LEU A 452 -24.03 -8.29 20.10
CA LEU A 452 -24.47 -7.55 18.92
C LEU A 452 -23.29 -7.26 17.97
N PRO A 453 -23.49 -7.22 16.64
CA PRO A 453 -22.42 -6.97 15.68
C PRO A 453 -22.00 -5.49 15.68
N GLY A 454 -21.01 -5.15 16.50
CA GLY A 454 -20.23 -3.91 16.41
C GLY A 454 -18.87 -4.21 15.79
N PHE A 455 -18.63 -3.76 14.57
CA PHE A 455 -17.40 -4.06 13.83
C PHE A 455 -16.17 -3.36 14.44
N ARG A 456 -15.08 -4.12 14.54
CA ARG A 456 -13.72 -3.60 14.69
C ARG A 456 -12.82 -4.34 13.69
N TYR A 457 -12.51 -3.70 12.58
CA TYR A 457 -11.26 -3.94 11.86
C TYR A 457 -10.35 -2.75 12.12
N SER A 458 -9.11 -3.03 12.51
CA SER A 458 -8.04 -2.05 12.43
C SER A 458 -7.48 -2.15 11.02
N SER A 459 -7.52 -1.06 10.25
CA SER A 459 -7.02 -1.02 8.87
C SER A 459 -5.50 -0.91 8.86
N ILE A 460 -4.82 -2.00 9.22
CA ILE A 460 -3.36 -2.15 9.16
C ILE A 460 -3.06 -3.44 8.39
N LEU A 461 -3.04 -3.32 7.07
CA LEU A 461 -2.36 -4.23 6.15
C LEU A 461 -1.53 -3.32 5.23
N PRO A 462 -0.20 -3.23 5.40
CA PRO A 462 0.64 -2.56 4.43
C PRO A 462 0.71 -3.39 3.14
N ARG A 463 0.95 -2.71 2.01
CA ARG A 463 1.16 -3.37 0.71
C ARG A 463 2.41 -4.23 0.77
N LEU A 464 2.24 -5.54 0.74
CA LEU A 464 3.32 -6.51 0.55
C LEU A 464 3.32 -6.94 -0.92
N LEU A 465 4.38 -6.58 -1.65
CA LEU A 465 4.70 -7.13 -2.96
C LEU A 465 6.09 -7.74 -2.90
N VAL A 466 6.19 -9.04 -3.17
CA VAL A 466 7.46 -9.72 -3.47
C VAL A 466 7.48 -9.95 -4.98
N PRO A 467 8.56 -9.60 -5.70
CA PRO A 467 8.66 -9.89 -7.13
C PRO A 467 8.73 -11.40 -7.39
N ILE A 468 7.71 -11.98 -8.04
CA ILE A 468 7.82 -13.32 -8.62
C ILE A 468 8.52 -13.16 -9.97
N GLU A 469 9.81 -13.54 -10.02
CA GLU A 469 10.63 -13.49 -11.23
C GLU A 469 10.05 -14.37 -12.36
N ARG A 470 9.53 -13.72 -13.42
CA ARG A 470 9.07 -14.42 -14.63
C ARG A 470 10.21 -14.53 -15.65
N SER A 471 10.90 -15.67 -15.65
CA SER A 471 11.85 -16.01 -16.72
C SER A 471 11.11 -16.48 -17.98
N ILE A 472 11.12 -15.66 -19.05
CA ILE A 472 10.73 -16.09 -20.40
C ILE A 472 11.90 -15.83 -21.35
N ALA A 473 12.62 -16.90 -21.68
CA ALA A 473 13.66 -16.86 -22.70
C ALA A 473 13.06 -16.87 -24.11
N SER A 474 13.43 -15.86 -24.91
CA SER A 474 13.66 -15.90 -26.35
C SER A 474 13.11 -17.10 -27.14
N ASP A 475 12.09 -16.86 -27.96
CA ASP A 475 12.09 -17.40 -29.33
C ASP A 475 11.22 -16.58 -30.30
N LEU A 476 11.86 -15.82 -31.19
CA LEU A 476 11.44 -15.51 -32.58
C LEU A 476 12.36 -14.44 -33.19
N ARG A 477 13.38 -14.86 -33.96
CA ARG A 477 14.30 -13.95 -34.66
C ARG A 477 14.55 -14.35 -36.13
N THR A 478 13.58 -14.07 -37.00
CA THR A 478 13.74 -13.90 -38.47
C THR A 478 12.62 -12.95 -38.93
N SER A 479 12.81 -11.95 -39.79
CA SER A 479 13.95 -11.54 -40.62
C SER A 479 14.04 -10.00 -40.75
N PHE A 480 15.24 -9.43 -40.75
CA PHE A 480 15.47 -8.06 -41.23
C PHE A 480 15.69 -8.06 -42.76
N GLY A 481 15.13 -7.07 -43.45
CA GLY A 481 15.48 -6.72 -44.82
C GLY A 481 16.45 -5.53 -44.85
N ASP A 482 17.38 -5.55 -45.81
CA ASP A 482 18.41 -4.50 -45.99
C ASP A 482 17.83 -3.10 -46.27
N GLY A 483 18.49 -2.07 -45.75
CA GLY A 483 18.14 -0.67 -45.96
C GLY A 483 19.27 0.31 -45.59
N THR A 484 20.25 0.46 -46.48
CA THR A 484 21.42 1.35 -46.31
C THR A 484 21.03 2.84 -46.27
N PRO A 485 21.51 3.65 -45.29
CA PRO A 485 21.38 5.10 -45.32
C PRO A 485 22.55 5.78 -46.07
N PRO A 486 22.32 6.86 -46.83
CA PRO A 486 23.38 7.65 -47.48
C PRO A 486 23.97 8.74 -46.57
N ALA A 487 25.11 9.29 -47.01
CA ALA A 487 26.04 10.09 -46.22
C ALA A 487 25.69 11.58 -46.05
N THR A 488 26.06 12.10 -44.88
CA THR A 488 26.85 13.33 -44.65
C THR A 488 26.59 14.59 -45.49
N GLU A 489 26.10 15.64 -44.82
CA GLU A 489 26.46 17.03 -45.12
C GLU A 489 26.89 17.77 -43.85
N ALA A 490 27.87 18.66 -43.98
CA ALA A 490 28.38 19.52 -42.91
C ALA A 490 28.35 20.99 -43.36
N PRO A 491 28.14 21.97 -42.46
CA PRO A 491 28.28 23.38 -42.83
C PRO A 491 29.43 24.12 -42.13
N ALA A 492 30.19 24.81 -43.00
CA ALA A 492 30.64 26.20 -42.85
C ALA A 492 31.51 26.63 -41.65
N VAL A 493 32.80 26.73 -41.94
CA VAL A 493 33.74 27.67 -41.30
C VAL A 493 33.25 29.11 -41.41
N VAL A 494 33.25 29.86 -40.31
CA VAL A 494 33.22 31.32 -40.31
C VAL A 494 34.44 31.86 -39.57
N THR A 495 35.30 32.58 -40.30
CA THR A 495 36.42 33.35 -39.74
C THR A 495 36.02 34.81 -39.58
N LYS A 496 36.41 35.45 -38.47
CA LYS A 496 37.16 36.73 -38.51
C LYS A 496 37.67 37.21 -37.15
N ASP A 497 38.88 37.72 -37.21
CA ASP A 497 39.62 38.37 -36.13
C ASP A 497 38.98 39.68 -35.64
N SER A 498 39.30 40.06 -34.41
CA SER A 498 39.86 41.40 -34.13
C SER A 498 40.70 41.37 -32.86
N THR A 499 41.78 42.15 -32.85
CA THR A 499 42.95 41.94 -31.98
C THR A 499 43.15 43.07 -30.97
N ALA A 500 43.77 42.72 -29.84
CA ALA A 500 44.63 43.55 -29.00
C ALA A 500 44.07 44.80 -28.27
N ALA A 501 44.18 44.75 -26.94
CA ALA A 501 44.95 45.76 -26.19
C ALA A 501 45.61 45.09 -24.97
N LEU A 502 46.91 45.33 -24.75
CA LEU A 502 47.62 44.91 -23.54
C LEU A 502 47.41 45.92 -22.40
N SER A 503 47.41 45.42 -21.16
CA SER A 503 48.03 46.14 -20.05
C SER A 503 48.53 45.16 -19.00
N ASP A 504 49.84 45.15 -18.75
CA ASP A 504 50.45 44.48 -17.60
C ASP A 504 49.90 45.04 -16.29
N ALA A 505 49.58 44.15 -15.35
CA ALA A 505 49.72 44.39 -13.92
C ALA A 505 49.96 43.04 -13.24
N SER A 506 51.18 42.85 -12.74
CA SER A 506 51.48 41.79 -11.78
C SER A 506 50.80 42.11 -10.45
N ASP A 507 50.17 41.14 -9.82
CA ASP A 507 50.15 41.05 -8.36
C ASP A 507 50.22 39.58 -7.93
N ASP A 508 50.91 39.36 -6.82
CA ASP A 508 51.44 38.09 -6.36
C ASP A 508 50.63 37.60 -5.14
N ASP A 509 49.61 36.79 -5.39
CA ASP A 509 48.71 36.27 -4.34
C ASP A 509 48.94 34.77 -4.09
N THR A 510 50.03 34.47 -3.38
CA THR A 510 50.20 33.21 -2.65
C THR A 510 49.29 33.16 -1.42
N ALA A 511 47.97 33.11 -1.64
CA ALA A 511 46.98 32.97 -0.58
C ALA A 511 46.99 31.54 0.00
N SER A 512 47.49 31.39 1.23
CA SER A 512 47.51 30.14 1.99
C SER A 512 46.09 29.55 2.14
N PHE A 513 45.92 28.28 1.75
CA PHE A 513 44.70 27.50 2.01
C PHE A 513 44.56 27.16 3.50
N HIS A 514 44.17 28.14 4.31
CA HIS A 514 43.67 27.87 5.66
C HIS A 514 42.19 27.49 5.60
N THR A 515 41.92 26.22 5.88
CA THR A 515 40.64 25.59 6.24
C THR A 515 39.47 26.57 6.47
N ALA A 516 38.66 26.78 5.43
CA ALA A 516 37.33 27.36 5.58
C ALA A 516 36.40 26.37 6.32
N PRO A 517 35.45 26.82 7.17
CA PRO A 517 34.50 25.93 7.83
C PRO A 517 33.50 25.33 6.83
N LEU A 518 33.83 24.16 6.28
CA LEU A 518 33.02 23.43 5.29
C LEU A 518 31.81 22.69 5.91
N HIS A 519 30.90 23.45 6.54
CA HIS A 519 29.54 23.00 6.81
C HIS A 519 28.57 24.19 6.77
N PRO A 520 27.97 24.53 5.60
CA PRO A 520 26.70 25.24 5.62
C PRO A 520 25.68 24.35 6.35
N ARG A 521 24.99 24.90 7.36
CA ARG A 521 23.87 24.19 7.97
C ARG A 521 22.76 24.08 6.93
N GLY A 522 22.20 22.88 6.76
CA GLY A 522 21.10 22.63 5.83
C GLY A 522 19.76 23.25 6.26
N ASP A 523 19.75 24.01 7.36
CA ASP A 523 18.56 24.50 8.06
C ASP A 523 17.92 25.71 7.36
N ASP A 524 18.68 26.51 6.59
CA ASP A 524 18.25 27.83 6.08
C ASP A 524 17.13 27.79 4.99
N LEU A 525 16.71 26.60 4.55
CA LEU A 525 15.67 26.41 3.52
C LEU A 525 14.40 25.69 3.99
N LEU A 526 14.36 25.22 5.24
CA LEU A 526 13.11 24.78 5.88
C LEU A 526 12.72 25.85 6.91
N ASP A 527 11.42 26.15 7.05
CA ASP A 527 10.98 27.23 7.97
C ASP A 527 11.47 26.91 9.41
N PRO A 528 12.36 27.74 10.01
CA PRO A 528 12.87 27.47 11.36
C PRO A 528 11.79 27.47 12.45
N LYS A 529 10.57 27.92 12.14
CA LYS A 529 9.38 27.78 13.00
C LYS A 529 8.80 26.37 13.03
N LEU A 530 9.16 25.49 12.10
CA LEU A 530 8.98 24.04 12.21
C LEU A 530 10.04 23.41 13.15
N THR A 531 10.26 24.07 14.29
CA THR A 531 10.91 23.47 15.46
C THR A 531 9.91 22.55 16.17
N THR A 532 9.38 21.58 15.43
CA THR A 532 8.59 20.47 15.96
C THR A 532 9.48 19.67 16.89
N PHE A 533 9.28 19.87 18.21
CA PHE A 533 9.46 18.77 19.15
C PHE A 533 8.71 17.58 18.57
N TYR A 534 9.42 16.46 18.40
CA TYR A 534 8.82 15.20 17.97
C TYR A 534 7.64 14.89 18.90
N GLU A 535 6.42 15.10 18.41
CA GLU A 535 5.23 14.88 19.20
C GLU A 535 5.00 13.37 19.28
N ILE A 536 5.62 12.74 20.28
CA ILE A 536 5.34 11.37 20.73
C ILE A 536 3.83 11.17 20.94
N LYS A 537 3.04 12.24 21.11
CA LYS A 537 1.58 12.23 21.06
C LYS A 537 0.99 11.64 19.77
N LYS A 538 1.56 11.91 18.58
CA LYS A 538 1.12 11.27 17.31
C LYS A 538 1.23 9.73 17.42
N PHE A 539 2.20 9.22 18.18
CA PHE A 539 2.41 7.79 18.45
C PHE A 539 1.53 7.28 19.60
N ARG A 540 1.37 8.04 20.70
CA ARG A 540 0.62 7.60 21.91
C ARG A 540 -0.84 7.20 21.68
N ASN A 541 -1.43 7.60 20.56
CA ASN A 541 -2.80 7.24 20.18
C ASN A 541 -2.89 5.96 19.33
N ARG A 542 -1.78 5.36 18.92
CA ARG A 542 -1.74 4.05 18.23
C ARG A 542 -1.68 2.91 19.26
N ASP A 543 -2.44 1.84 19.01
CA ASP A 543 -2.44 0.63 19.84
C ASP A 543 -1.20 -0.23 19.58
N PHE A 544 -0.05 0.16 20.13
CA PHE A 544 1.18 -0.61 20.01
C PHE A 544 1.16 -1.90 20.83
N SER A 545 1.79 -2.95 20.28
CA SER A 545 2.11 -4.17 21.00
C SER A 545 3.01 -3.90 22.21
N LYS A 546 3.04 -4.82 23.18
CA LYS A 546 3.90 -4.69 24.36
C LYS A 546 5.40 -4.59 24.00
N GLN A 547 5.80 -5.16 22.87
CA GLN A 547 7.19 -5.17 22.40
C GLN A 547 7.55 -3.88 21.65
N GLN A 548 6.64 -3.39 20.78
CA GLN A 548 6.73 -2.06 20.17
C GLN A 548 6.88 -0.98 21.23
N ARG A 549 6.06 -1.01 22.29
CA ARG A 549 6.18 -0.04 23.41
C ARG A 549 7.56 -0.06 24.05
N ARG A 550 8.17 -1.24 24.27
CA ARG A 550 9.53 -1.34 24.85
C ARG A 550 10.61 -0.76 23.93
N ILE A 551 10.49 -0.91 22.61
CA ILE A 551 11.39 -0.28 21.64
C ILE A 551 11.19 1.24 21.64
N ILE A 552 9.95 1.72 21.62
CA ILE A 552 9.62 3.15 21.68
C ILE A 552 10.14 3.77 22.99
N ASP A 553 9.96 3.09 24.13
CA ASP A 553 10.47 3.53 25.44
C ASP A 553 12.01 3.59 25.47
N ALA A 554 12.69 2.64 24.81
CA ALA A 554 14.15 2.68 24.66
C ALA A 554 14.59 3.83 23.74
N LEU A 555 13.93 4.01 22.59
CA LEU A 555 14.25 5.07 21.63
C LEU A 555 13.97 6.47 22.21
N ASP A 556 12.92 6.66 23.02
CA ASP A 556 12.62 7.90 23.75
C ASP A 556 13.80 8.39 24.62
N LEU A 557 14.59 7.48 25.21
CA LEU A 557 15.80 7.86 25.95
C LEU A 557 16.81 8.61 25.07
N THR A 558 16.91 8.26 23.79
CA THR A 558 17.76 8.96 22.80
C THR A 558 17.19 10.31 22.39
N LEU A 559 15.87 10.48 22.43
CA LEU A 559 15.18 11.71 22.02
C LEU A 559 15.17 12.80 23.09
N ARG A 560 15.55 12.47 24.33
CA ARG A 560 15.68 13.42 25.45
C ARG A 560 16.90 14.34 25.29
N PRO A 561 16.90 15.54 25.90
CA PRO A 561 18.09 16.40 25.94
C PRO A 561 19.29 15.66 26.56
N GLY A 562 20.40 15.57 25.82
CA GLY A 562 21.57 14.74 26.20
C GLY A 562 21.54 13.30 25.67
N GLY A 563 20.62 12.95 24.78
CA GLY A 563 20.51 11.59 24.24
C GLY A 563 21.60 11.15 23.24
N ARG A 564 22.62 11.98 22.95
CA ARG A 564 23.74 11.58 22.07
C ARG A 564 24.58 10.49 22.72
N GLU A 565 24.81 10.63 24.01
CA GLU A 565 25.53 9.71 24.87
C GLU A 565 24.71 8.42 25.09
N ALA A 566 23.37 8.55 25.18
CA ALA A 566 22.44 7.44 25.36
C ALA A 566 22.35 6.49 24.15
N ALA A 567 22.72 6.91 22.94
CA ALA A 567 22.55 6.09 21.72
C ALA A 567 23.23 4.71 21.80
N SER A 568 24.37 4.60 22.52
CA SER A 568 25.07 3.32 22.75
C SER A 568 24.34 2.41 23.74
N GLU A 569 23.66 3.00 24.74
CA GLU A 569 22.86 2.29 25.75
C GLU A 569 21.53 1.84 25.16
N VAL A 570 20.91 2.67 24.33
CA VAL A 570 19.67 2.35 23.62
C VAL A 570 19.89 1.26 22.57
N ALA A 571 21.02 1.30 21.84
CA ALA A 571 21.45 0.16 21.03
C ALA A 571 21.69 -1.12 21.86
N ALA A 572 22.11 -1.00 23.14
CA ALA A 572 22.25 -2.14 24.04
C ALA A 572 20.89 -2.76 24.41
N GLU A 573 19.91 -1.93 24.76
CA GLU A 573 18.57 -2.42 25.11
C GLU A 573 17.85 -2.96 23.87
N ILE A 574 17.99 -2.35 22.68
CA ILE A 574 17.41 -2.89 21.44
C ILE A 574 18.02 -4.27 21.10
N ASP A 575 19.34 -4.44 21.21
CA ASP A 575 20.00 -5.74 21.02
C ASP A 575 19.52 -6.79 22.05
N ARG A 576 19.24 -6.36 23.29
CA ARG A 576 18.65 -7.20 24.36
C ARG A 576 17.15 -7.47 24.18
N LEU A 577 16.44 -6.63 23.42
CA LEU A 577 15.01 -6.77 23.10
C LEU A 577 14.77 -7.71 21.90
N CYS A 578 15.79 -7.88 21.04
CA CYS A 578 15.75 -8.75 19.88
C CYS A 578 15.64 -10.24 20.30
N PRO A 579 14.61 -10.98 19.86
CA PRO A 579 14.36 -12.38 20.24
C PRO A 579 15.56 -13.31 20.05
N PRO A 580 15.65 -14.42 20.79
CA PRO A 580 16.78 -15.36 20.70
C PRO A 580 16.75 -16.12 19.35
N LYS A 581 17.90 -16.70 18.94
CA LYS A 581 18.03 -17.30 17.58
C LYS A 581 17.10 -18.51 17.37
N GLU A 582 16.71 -19.17 18.45
CA GLU A 582 15.81 -20.31 18.46
C GLU A 582 14.37 -19.99 18.02
N GLU A 583 14.00 -18.71 17.93
CA GLU A 583 12.70 -18.20 17.49
C GLU A 583 12.82 -17.55 16.10
N GLU A 584 13.29 -18.29 15.06
CA GLU A 584 13.60 -17.75 13.71
C GLU A 584 12.46 -16.85 13.16
N ASP A 585 11.23 -17.38 13.05
CA ASP A 585 10.05 -16.62 12.60
C ASP A 585 9.79 -15.34 13.44
N GLY A 586 10.01 -15.43 14.76
CA GLY A 586 9.78 -14.33 15.70
C GLY A 586 10.84 -13.23 15.62
N VAL A 587 12.03 -13.52 15.10
CA VAL A 587 13.09 -12.54 14.86
C VAL A 587 12.78 -11.68 13.63
N GLU A 588 12.20 -12.26 12.57
CA GLU A 588 11.85 -11.56 11.33
C GLU A 588 10.72 -10.53 11.56
N ASP A 589 9.59 -10.97 12.12
CA ASP A 589 8.47 -10.10 12.55
C ASP A 589 8.96 -8.96 13.45
N TRP A 590 9.91 -9.25 14.35
CA TRP A 590 10.46 -8.28 15.28
C TRP A 590 11.40 -7.26 14.60
N LEU A 591 12.21 -7.71 13.64
CA LEU A 591 13.09 -6.83 12.86
C LEU A 591 12.28 -5.88 11.98
N TRP A 592 11.26 -6.40 11.29
CA TRP A 592 10.32 -5.56 10.52
C TRP A 592 9.75 -4.45 11.41
N MET A 593 9.15 -4.84 12.54
CA MET A 593 8.55 -3.92 13.50
C MET A 593 9.55 -2.92 14.11
N LEU A 594 10.81 -3.32 14.35
CA LEU A 594 11.87 -2.40 14.78
C LEU A 594 12.14 -1.35 13.69
N TRP A 595 12.35 -1.77 12.44
CA TRP A 595 12.69 -0.85 11.36
C TRP A 595 11.54 0.06 10.99
N GLU A 596 10.30 -0.43 10.91
CA GLU A 596 9.10 0.41 10.82
C GLU A 596 9.11 1.49 11.91
N THR A 597 9.32 1.10 13.18
CA THR A 597 9.33 2.04 14.31
C THR A 597 10.41 3.10 14.18
N VAL A 598 11.64 2.72 13.80
CA VAL A 598 12.76 3.65 13.59
C VAL A 598 12.47 4.59 12.41
N ILE A 599 11.97 4.05 11.29
CA ILE A 599 11.63 4.82 10.09
C ILE A 599 10.51 5.82 10.39
N ASP A 600 9.46 5.41 11.10
CA ASP A 600 8.36 6.31 11.48
C ASP A 600 8.82 7.40 12.48
N ILE A 601 9.75 7.11 13.40
CA ILE A 601 10.41 8.14 14.24
C ILE A 601 11.18 9.15 13.40
N VAL A 602 11.91 8.70 12.36
CA VAL A 602 12.65 9.57 11.44
C VAL A 602 11.69 10.41 10.60
N ARG A 603 10.69 9.79 9.97
CA ARG A 603 9.72 10.42 9.06
C ARG A 603 8.99 11.59 9.70
N PHE A 604 8.51 11.40 10.94
CA PHE A 604 7.77 12.43 11.69
C PHE A 604 8.66 13.26 12.64
N GLY A 605 9.98 13.15 12.49
CA GLY A 605 10.97 13.78 13.35
C GLY A 605 11.46 15.15 12.85
N SER A 606 12.74 15.38 13.11
CA SER A 606 13.56 16.43 12.50
C SER A 606 14.90 15.80 12.09
N PHE A 607 15.72 16.50 11.29
CA PHE A 607 17.07 16.00 10.97
C PHE A 607 17.92 15.68 12.21
N ALA A 608 17.73 16.39 13.33
CA ALA A 608 18.40 16.07 14.59
C ALA A 608 17.94 14.72 15.18
N VAL A 609 16.67 14.36 15.02
CA VAL A 609 16.15 13.02 15.37
C VAL A 609 16.74 11.96 14.44
N GLY A 610 16.80 12.22 13.14
CA GLY A 610 17.46 11.32 12.18
C GLY A 610 18.95 11.10 12.49
N ASP A 611 19.68 12.15 12.87
CA ASP A 611 21.10 12.08 13.30
C ASP A 611 21.28 11.19 14.55
N LEU A 612 20.28 11.20 15.46
CA LEU A 612 20.25 10.37 16.66
C LEU A 612 19.90 8.91 16.33
N MET A 613 18.89 8.67 15.49
CA MET A 613 18.53 7.32 15.03
C MET A 613 19.68 6.69 14.25
N HIS A 614 20.36 7.44 13.36
CA HIS A 614 21.55 6.97 12.66
C HIS A 614 22.65 6.54 13.64
N LYS A 615 22.84 7.23 14.78
CA LYS A 615 23.80 6.80 15.82
C LYS A 615 23.36 5.53 16.53
N VAL A 616 22.07 5.35 16.79
CA VAL A 616 21.55 4.09 17.35
C VAL A 616 21.84 2.93 16.39
N VAL A 617 21.53 3.07 15.09
CA VAL A 617 21.87 2.06 14.07
C VAL A 617 23.38 1.82 13.98
N TRP A 618 24.20 2.87 14.02
CA TRP A 618 25.65 2.75 14.04
C TRP A 618 26.18 1.98 15.25
N HIS A 619 25.62 2.23 16.44
CA HIS A 619 25.98 1.49 17.66
C HIS A 619 25.45 0.05 17.65
N LEU A 620 24.29 -0.23 17.04
CA LEU A 620 23.81 -1.59 16.78
C LEU A 620 24.81 -2.33 15.88
N GLN A 621 25.27 -1.72 14.79
CA GLN A 621 26.25 -2.35 13.88
C GLN A 621 27.53 -2.80 14.61
N LYS A 622 27.99 -2.06 15.63
CA LYS A 622 29.15 -2.44 16.46
C LYS A 622 28.87 -3.57 17.47
N ARG A 623 27.62 -4.01 17.60
CA ARG A 623 27.16 -5.12 18.47
C ARG A 623 26.87 -6.41 17.71
N ALA A 624 27.19 -6.47 16.41
CA ALA A 624 26.96 -7.61 15.54
C ALA A 624 27.74 -8.87 15.97
N THR A 625 27.15 -9.63 16.89
CA THR A 625 27.76 -10.79 17.56
C THR A 625 27.09 -12.11 17.20
N ARG A 626 25.93 -12.07 16.52
CA ARG A 626 25.13 -13.23 16.13
C ARG A 626 24.65 -13.13 14.69
N CYS A 627 24.39 -14.27 14.08
CA CYS A 627 23.71 -14.36 12.78
C CYS A 627 22.26 -14.81 12.97
N VAL A 628 21.36 -14.23 12.19
CA VAL A 628 19.94 -14.59 12.08
C VAL A 628 19.68 -15.15 10.70
N LYS A 629 18.57 -15.87 10.53
CA LYS A 629 18.20 -16.46 9.25
C LYS A 629 16.86 -15.88 8.82
N ILE A 630 16.85 -15.21 7.68
CA ILE A 630 15.72 -14.46 7.12
C ILE A 630 15.48 -15.00 5.72
N GLU A 631 14.26 -15.41 5.39
CA GLU A 631 13.91 -16.06 4.11
C GLU A 631 14.86 -17.20 3.65
N GLY A 632 15.56 -17.85 4.58
CA GLY A 632 16.54 -18.89 4.27
C GLY A 632 18.01 -18.43 4.22
N VAL A 633 18.27 -17.14 4.12
CA VAL A 633 19.61 -16.52 4.06
C VAL A 633 20.13 -16.27 5.48
N GLU A 634 21.37 -16.68 5.79
CA GLU A 634 22.02 -16.35 7.07
C GLU A 634 22.74 -15.00 6.98
N GLU A 635 22.25 -14.02 7.75
CA GLU A 635 22.79 -12.66 7.82
C GLU A 635 23.36 -12.35 9.20
N ARG A 636 24.42 -11.54 9.27
CA ARG A 636 24.96 -11.08 10.56
C ARG A 636 24.10 -9.94 11.08
N LEU A 637 23.34 -10.25 12.13
CA LEU A 637 22.47 -9.30 12.81
C LEU A 637 23.26 -8.01 13.11
N TRP A 638 22.65 -6.88 12.77
CA TRP A 638 23.23 -5.54 12.84
C TRP A 638 24.37 -5.19 11.89
N THR A 639 25.19 -6.11 11.38
CA THR A 639 26.17 -5.75 10.33
C THR A 639 25.49 -5.55 9.00
N ASP A 640 24.65 -6.51 8.63
CA ASP A 640 24.01 -6.60 7.32
C ASP A 640 22.63 -5.91 7.30
N LEU A 641 22.10 -5.56 8.48
CA LEU A 641 20.80 -4.91 8.72
C LEU A 641 19.59 -5.64 8.07
N PRO A 642 19.34 -6.92 8.41
CA PRO A 642 18.22 -7.71 7.89
C PRO A 642 16.89 -6.96 7.98
N MET A 643 16.09 -7.05 6.90
CA MET A 643 14.81 -6.35 6.68
C MET A 643 14.87 -4.81 6.57
N PHE A 644 16.02 -4.15 6.80
CA PHE A 644 16.07 -2.68 6.80
C PHE A 644 15.79 -2.06 5.41
N SER A 645 16.37 -2.64 4.34
CA SER A 645 16.12 -2.19 2.96
C SER A 645 14.66 -2.34 2.56
N TYR A 646 14.05 -3.50 2.81
CA TYR A 646 12.64 -3.77 2.52
C TYR A 646 11.70 -2.82 3.29
N CYS A 647 11.99 -2.56 4.57
CA CYS A 647 11.23 -1.58 5.34
C CYS A 647 11.41 -0.16 4.80
N MET A 648 12.63 0.24 4.42
CA MET A 648 12.90 1.54 3.81
C MET A 648 12.12 1.72 2.50
N GLU A 649 12.12 0.70 1.64
CA GLU A 649 11.42 0.68 0.35
C GLU A 649 9.90 0.85 0.51
N ALA A 650 9.28 0.14 1.44
CA ALA A 650 7.85 0.28 1.76
C ALA A 650 7.42 1.71 2.13
N TYR A 651 8.36 2.54 2.61
CA TYR A 651 8.12 3.96 2.93
C TYR A 651 8.72 4.95 1.92
N PHE A 652 9.42 4.50 0.87
CA PHE A 652 10.21 5.35 -0.04
C PHE A 652 9.41 6.02 -1.18
N ASN A 653 8.10 6.13 -1.03
CA ASN A 653 7.21 6.75 -2.02
C ASN A 653 7.63 8.21 -2.31
N ASP A 654 8.00 8.50 -3.57
CA ASP A 654 8.34 9.84 -4.03
C ASP A 654 7.06 10.70 -4.11
N PRO A 655 6.90 11.76 -3.29
CA PRO A 655 5.70 12.60 -3.32
C PRO A 655 5.59 13.45 -4.60
N THR A 656 6.55 13.35 -5.52
CA THR A 656 6.51 14.01 -6.82
C THR A 656 6.13 13.05 -7.96
N THR A 657 5.71 11.82 -7.65
CA THR A 657 5.12 10.89 -8.62
C THR A 657 3.62 10.72 -8.36
N GLY A 658 2.81 10.89 -9.40
CA GLY A 658 1.34 10.86 -9.34
C GLY A 658 0.66 12.22 -9.51
N ASP A 659 -0.65 12.19 -9.79
CA ASP A 659 -1.46 13.39 -10.08
C ASP A 659 -1.99 14.11 -8.81
N THR A 660 -1.72 13.57 -7.62
CA THR A 660 -2.17 14.15 -6.35
C THR A 660 -1.32 15.35 -5.93
N GLU A 661 -1.95 16.46 -5.54
CA GLU A 661 -1.25 17.63 -4.97
C GLU A 661 -0.59 17.26 -3.62
N SER A 662 0.68 16.85 -3.66
CA SER A 662 1.45 16.49 -2.47
C SER A 662 1.68 17.67 -1.53
N SER A 663 1.54 17.44 -0.23
CA SER A 663 1.66 18.50 0.76
C SER A 663 3.13 18.83 1.07
N CYS A 664 3.33 19.99 1.72
CA CYS A 664 4.63 20.33 2.29
C CYS A 664 5.06 19.37 3.43
N GLU A 665 4.11 18.72 4.13
CA GLU A 665 4.43 17.70 5.14
C GLU A 665 5.01 16.44 4.45
N ASP A 666 4.42 15.97 3.36
CA ASP A 666 4.89 14.79 2.61
C ASP A 666 6.30 14.99 2.05
N LYS A 667 6.56 16.16 1.46
CA LYS A 667 7.90 16.57 1.03
C LYS A 667 8.91 16.55 2.18
N ASN A 668 8.56 17.09 3.35
CA ASN A 668 9.45 17.10 4.50
C ASN A 668 9.71 15.69 5.03
N VAL A 669 8.69 14.83 5.07
CA VAL A 669 8.80 13.40 5.44
C VAL A 669 9.76 12.68 4.50
N TRP A 670 9.57 12.81 3.18
CA TRP A 670 10.40 12.14 2.17
C TRP A 670 11.85 12.64 2.17
N VAL A 671 12.05 13.95 2.31
CA VAL A 671 13.38 14.58 2.45
C VAL A 671 14.11 14.08 3.70
N GLN A 672 13.42 13.98 4.84
CA GLN A 672 14.02 13.47 6.09
C GLN A 672 14.41 12.00 5.97
N LEU A 673 13.54 11.17 5.38
CA LEU A 673 13.80 9.75 5.17
C LEU A 673 15.00 9.52 4.24
N ASN A 674 15.06 10.23 3.12
CA ASN A 674 16.20 10.21 2.19
C ASN A 674 17.51 10.65 2.85
N TRP A 675 17.47 11.71 3.64
CA TRP A 675 18.65 12.20 4.37
C TRP A 675 19.14 11.18 5.41
N PHE A 676 18.23 10.49 6.10
CA PHE A 676 18.57 9.42 7.04
C PHE A 676 19.14 8.18 6.33
N ALA A 677 18.59 7.80 5.18
CA ALA A 677 19.13 6.74 4.33
C ALA A 677 20.54 7.08 3.81
N ALA A 678 20.76 8.34 3.42
CA ALA A 678 22.08 8.84 3.02
C ALA A 678 23.09 8.86 4.19
N LYS A 679 22.64 9.17 5.41
CA LYS A 679 23.45 8.99 6.63
C LYS A 679 23.80 7.52 6.87
N CYS A 680 22.83 6.63 6.70
CA CYS A 680 23.02 5.18 6.83
C CYS A 680 24.08 4.64 5.85
N LEU A 681 23.98 5.00 4.57
CA LEU A 681 25.00 4.64 3.57
C LEU A 681 26.37 5.28 3.89
N GLN A 682 26.41 6.54 4.35
CA GLN A 682 27.63 7.20 4.83
C GLN A 682 28.28 6.45 6.02
N GLY A 683 27.47 5.84 6.89
CA GLY A 683 27.91 5.00 8.01
C GLY A 683 28.52 3.65 7.59
N GLY A 684 28.43 3.28 6.30
CA GLY A 684 28.88 2.00 5.78
C GLY A 684 27.89 0.86 6.04
N PHE A 685 26.59 1.17 6.12
CA PHE A 685 25.54 0.15 6.17
C PHE A 685 25.24 -0.35 4.75
N GLY A 686 24.97 -1.65 4.59
CA GLY A 686 24.63 -2.25 3.30
C GLY A 686 23.29 -1.72 2.77
N GLY A 687 23.23 -1.43 1.47
CA GLY A 687 21.98 -1.23 0.73
C GLY A 687 21.09 -0.08 1.22
N PRO A 688 21.39 1.16 0.81
CA PRO A 688 20.39 1.87 0.00
C PRO A 688 20.98 2.48 -1.29
N TYR A 689 21.86 1.74 -1.98
CA TYR A 689 22.46 2.18 -3.25
C TYR A 689 21.41 2.46 -4.33
N HIS A 690 20.41 1.58 -4.48
CA HIS A 690 19.33 1.76 -5.46
C HIS A 690 18.53 3.05 -5.16
N HIS A 691 18.11 3.29 -3.91
CA HIS A 691 17.48 4.57 -3.51
C HIS A 691 18.32 5.80 -3.85
N ALA A 692 19.65 5.72 -3.66
CA ALA A 692 20.55 6.81 -4.04
C ALA A 692 20.56 7.01 -5.56
N ILE A 693 20.72 5.94 -6.35
CA ILE A 693 20.73 5.99 -7.82
C ILE A 693 19.39 6.51 -8.35
N HIS A 694 18.26 5.98 -7.87
CA HIS A 694 16.91 6.43 -8.19
C HIS A 694 16.71 7.92 -7.89
N ALA A 695 17.15 8.40 -6.72
CA ALA A 695 17.13 9.81 -6.37
C ALA A 695 17.94 10.68 -7.35
N MET A 696 19.09 10.20 -7.81
CA MET A 696 19.91 10.91 -8.79
C MET A 696 19.26 10.91 -10.18
N ARG A 697 18.75 9.76 -10.61
CA ARG A 697 18.01 9.54 -11.86
C ARG A 697 16.79 10.48 -11.94
N SER A 698 15.90 10.43 -10.96
CA SER A 698 14.68 11.25 -10.84
C SER A 698 14.97 12.77 -10.86
N ALA A 699 16.09 13.21 -10.28
CA ALA A 699 16.44 14.63 -10.20
C ALA A 699 17.29 15.17 -11.36
N LEU A 700 18.12 14.33 -11.99
CA LEU A 700 19.18 14.77 -12.92
C LEU A 700 19.04 14.16 -14.34
N GLU A 701 18.47 12.97 -14.46
CA GLU A 701 18.31 12.27 -15.75
C GLU A 701 16.90 12.39 -16.34
N GLU A 702 15.93 12.87 -15.57
CA GLU A 702 14.57 13.17 -16.06
C GLU A 702 14.42 14.65 -16.46
N GLU A 703 13.46 14.92 -17.36
CA GLU A 703 13.02 16.28 -17.63
C GLU A 703 12.36 16.86 -16.37
N MET A 704 12.83 18.03 -15.93
CA MET A 704 12.25 18.68 -14.76
C MET A 704 10.86 19.21 -15.07
N SER A 705 9.88 18.79 -14.28
CA SER A 705 8.57 19.45 -14.23
C SER A 705 8.75 20.96 -14.01
N PRO A 706 7.95 21.83 -14.68
CA PRO A 706 7.98 23.27 -14.44
C PRO A 706 7.50 23.65 -13.01
N ASP A 707 6.95 22.70 -12.26
CA ASP A 707 6.60 22.89 -10.86
C ASP A 707 7.86 23.05 -9.97
N SER A 708 7.95 24.23 -9.34
CA SER A 708 9.01 24.56 -8.40
C SER A 708 9.02 23.67 -7.14
N PHE A 709 7.89 23.08 -6.74
CA PHE A 709 7.84 22.18 -5.59
C PHE A 709 8.59 20.88 -5.89
N THR A 710 8.30 20.27 -7.04
CA THR A 710 8.90 19.05 -7.59
C THR A 710 10.40 19.21 -7.78
N ILE A 711 10.85 20.26 -8.49
CA ILE A 711 12.27 20.57 -8.68
C ILE A 711 12.97 20.65 -7.32
N GLN A 712 12.45 21.46 -6.40
CA GLN A 712 13.09 21.67 -5.11
C GLN A 712 13.09 20.38 -4.27
N CYS A 713 12.08 19.52 -4.38
CA CYS A 713 12.00 18.25 -3.65
C CYS A 713 13.07 17.26 -4.14
N ARG A 714 13.01 16.87 -5.43
CA ARG A 714 13.93 15.90 -6.04
C ARG A 714 15.39 16.36 -5.95
N LEU A 715 15.66 17.61 -6.30
CA LEU A 715 17.02 18.15 -6.29
C LEU A 715 17.59 18.31 -4.87
N PHE A 716 16.76 18.64 -3.86
CA PHE A 716 17.24 18.66 -2.46
C PHE A 716 17.70 17.27 -2.03
N VAL A 717 16.91 16.24 -2.31
CA VAL A 717 17.22 14.84 -1.97
C VAL A 717 18.47 14.36 -2.69
N ALA A 718 18.54 14.51 -4.01
CA ALA A 718 19.71 14.18 -4.83
C ALA A 718 20.99 14.87 -4.31
N CYS A 719 20.93 16.17 -4.03
CA CYS A 719 22.04 16.90 -3.44
C CYS A 719 22.44 16.34 -2.06
N SER A 720 21.47 15.88 -1.26
CA SER A 720 21.73 15.37 0.10
C SER A 720 22.41 14.00 0.06
N TRP A 721 22.01 13.12 -0.87
CA TRP A 721 22.72 11.88 -1.18
C TRP A 721 24.16 12.15 -1.59
N MET A 722 24.39 13.00 -2.60
CA MET A 722 25.75 13.32 -3.08
C MET A 722 26.64 13.95 -2.00
N MET A 723 26.12 14.90 -1.20
CA MET A 723 26.90 15.53 -0.13
C MET A 723 27.31 14.56 1.00
N LEU A 724 26.50 13.55 1.30
CA LEU A 724 26.77 12.58 2.37
C LEU A 724 27.54 11.35 1.86
N THR A 725 27.25 10.89 0.65
CA THR A 725 27.66 9.57 0.15
C THR A 725 28.47 9.62 -1.15
N GLY A 726 28.72 10.80 -1.71
CA GLY A 726 29.37 10.97 -3.02
C GLY A 726 30.68 10.20 -3.19
N LYS A 727 31.56 10.17 -2.17
CA LYS A 727 32.80 9.36 -2.20
C LYS A 727 32.54 7.85 -2.30
N ILE A 728 31.46 7.36 -1.68
CA ILE A 728 31.05 5.95 -1.69
C ILE A 728 30.43 5.60 -3.06
N ILE A 729 29.55 6.45 -3.56
CA ILE A 729 28.93 6.32 -4.89
C ILE A 729 30.00 6.34 -5.99
N LEU A 730 30.93 7.29 -5.97
CA LEU A 730 32.03 7.38 -6.94
C LEU A 730 32.97 6.17 -6.87
N ARG A 731 33.30 5.69 -5.66
CA ARG A 731 34.07 4.44 -5.50
C ARG A 731 33.32 3.27 -6.16
N ARG A 732 32.02 3.14 -5.91
CA ARG A 732 31.20 2.07 -6.49
C ARG A 732 31.12 2.18 -8.02
N ALA A 733 30.94 3.39 -8.56
CA ALA A 733 30.99 3.64 -10.00
C ALA A 733 32.32 3.18 -10.63
N ARG A 734 33.45 3.50 -9.99
CA ARG A 734 34.79 3.06 -10.42
C ARG A 734 34.99 1.54 -10.28
N GLU A 735 34.46 0.91 -9.23
CA GLU A 735 34.46 -0.56 -9.09
C GLU A 735 33.68 -1.24 -10.21
N ASN A 736 32.47 -0.76 -10.52
CA ASN A 736 31.62 -1.31 -11.57
C ASN A 736 32.30 -1.20 -12.95
N ALA A 737 32.94 -0.06 -13.24
CA ALA A 737 33.74 0.10 -14.47
C ALA A 737 34.97 -0.81 -14.56
N ARG A 738 35.53 -1.27 -13.42
CA ARG A 738 36.63 -2.27 -13.41
C ARG A 738 36.12 -3.70 -13.61
N ARG A 739 34.88 -4.00 -13.21
CA ARG A 739 34.25 -5.33 -13.32
C ARG A 739 33.68 -5.62 -14.72
N ALA A 740 34.16 -4.96 -15.78
CA ALA A 740 33.54 -4.76 -17.11
C ALA A 740 33.14 -6.00 -17.96
N GLU A 741 33.07 -7.20 -17.40
CA GLU A 741 32.13 -8.22 -17.89
C GLU A 741 30.71 -7.71 -17.55
N HIS A 742 29.79 -7.77 -18.51
CA HIS A 742 28.45 -7.17 -18.40
C HIS A 742 27.82 -7.43 -17.02
N PRO A 743 27.49 -6.41 -16.21
CA PRO A 743 26.76 -6.65 -14.98
C PRO A 743 25.45 -7.34 -15.35
N LYS A 744 25.14 -8.40 -14.60
CA LYS A 744 23.84 -9.06 -14.72
C LYS A 744 22.74 -8.04 -14.48
N GLU A 745 21.63 -8.18 -15.19
CA GLU A 745 20.45 -7.33 -15.01
C GLU A 745 19.95 -7.44 -13.55
N ASP A 746 20.09 -8.61 -12.93
CA ASP A 746 19.85 -8.92 -11.50
C ASP A 746 20.84 -8.28 -10.49
N SER A 747 21.76 -7.41 -10.93
CA SER A 747 22.67 -6.70 -10.02
C SER A 747 22.00 -5.49 -9.37
N MET A 748 22.15 -5.28 -8.06
CA MET A 748 21.70 -4.05 -7.36
C MET A 748 22.34 -2.73 -7.87
N ASP A 749 23.28 -2.80 -8.82
CA ASP A 749 23.86 -1.66 -9.51
C ASP A 749 23.18 -1.32 -10.86
N PHE A 750 22.25 -2.18 -11.32
CA PHE A 750 21.48 -1.99 -12.54
C PHE A 750 20.26 -1.10 -12.24
N GLU A 751 20.15 0.00 -12.96
CA GLU A 751 18.98 0.87 -12.90
C GLU A 751 18.87 1.60 -14.25
N GLU A 752 17.72 1.50 -14.89
CA GLU A 752 17.49 2.11 -16.19
C GLU A 752 17.77 3.63 -16.15
N PRO A 753 18.44 4.18 -17.17
CA PRO A 753 18.76 5.60 -17.20
C PRO A 753 17.49 6.43 -17.44
N GLY A 754 17.45 7.63 -16.88
CA GLY A 754 16.44 8.62 -17.25
C GLY A 754 16.67 9.14 -18.68
N PRO A 755 15.65 9.74 -19.32
CA PRO A 755 15.66 10.09 -20.75
C PRO A 755 16.78 11.05 -21.17
N LEU A 756 17.37 11.82 -20.26
CA LEU A 756 18.47 12.75 -20.54
C LEU A 756 19.85 12.08 -20.54
N TYR A 757 19.98 10.84 -20.06
CA TYR A 757 21.24 10.09 -20.04
C TYR A 757 21.20 8.89 -20.98
N HIS A 758 22.11 8.85 -21.96
CA HIS A 758 22.16 7.83 -23.01
C HIS A 758 23.33 6.84 -22.85
N GLY A 759 23.92 6.76 -21.65
CA GLY A 759 24.99 5.81 -21.34
C GLY A 759 24.49 4.49 -20.78
N PRO A 760 25.38 3.65 -20.22
CA PRO A 760 25.01 2.32 -19.72
C PRO A 760 24.02 2.37 -18.54
N PRO A 761 23.10 1.38 -18.41
CA PRO A 761 22.06 1.32 -17.37
C PRO A 761 22.61 0.88 -16.00
N MET A 762 23.72 1.48 -15.57
CA MET A 762 24.39 1.14 -14.32
C MET A 762 25.07 2.37 -13.70
N LEU A 763 25.37 2.30 -12.40
CA LEU A 763 26.25 3.27 -11.77
C LEU A 763 27.69 3.12 -12.31
N CYS A 764 28.13 4.06 -13.15
CA CYS A 764 29.46 4.10 -13.76
C CYS A 764 30.03 5.53 -13.81
N PRO A 765 31.34 5.74 -14.07
CA PRO A 765 31.95 7.07 -14.07
C PRO A 765 31.33 8.01 -15.11
N GLN A 766 30.91 7.50 -16.26
CA GLN A 766 30.24 8.28 -17.30
C GLN A 766 28.89 8.85 -16.82
N ARG A 767 28.15 8.10 -15.98
CA ARG A 767 26.88 8.52 -15.37
C ARG A 767 27.11 9.54 -14.26
N TRP A 768 28.17 9.35 -13.48
CA TRP A 768 28.65 10.32 -12.51
C TRP A 768 29.05 11.66 -13.15
N ASP A 769 29.87 11.64 -14.21
CA ASP A 769 30.30 12.83 -14.95
C ASP A 769 29.09 13.59 -15.52
N PHE A 770 28.11 12.85 -16.07
CA PHE A 770 26.84 13.42 -16.51
C PHE A 770 26.11 14.14 -15.36
N TRP A 771 26.01 13.55 -14.17
CA TRP A 771 25.41 14.20 -13.01
C TRP A 771 26.16 15.47 -12.56
N VAL A 772 27.49 15.48 -12.60
CA VAL A 772 28.32 16.69 -12.33
C VAL A 772 27.97 17.81 -13.31
N GLN A 773 27.89 17.50 -14.61
CA GLN A 773 27.52 18.48 -15.64
C GLN A 773 26.07 18.95 -15.51
N ARG A 774 25.13 18.04 -15.19
CA ARG A 774 23.73 18.41 -14.95
C ARG A 774 23.61 19.37 -13.78
N LEU A 775 24.25 19.09 -12.64
CA LEU A 775 24.26 20.00 -11.49
C LEU A 775 24.89 21.37 -11.78
N LYS A 776 25.86 21.44 -12.69
CA LYS A 776 26.40 22.72 -13.17
C LYS A 776 25.32 23.55 -13.84
N HIS A 777 24.67 22.96 -14.84
CA HIS A 777 23.63 23.59 -15.65
C HIS A 777 22.39 23.96 -14.81
N LEU A 778 21.92 23.05 -13.94
CA LEU A 778 20.86 23.36 -12.96
C LEU A 778 21.26 24.48 -12.00
N GLY A 779 22.55 24.61 -11.68
CA GLY A 779 23.10 25.70 -10.90
C GLY A 779 23.08 27.06 -11.60
N GLU A 780 23.03 27.08 -12.92
CA GLU A 780 23.02 28.27 -13.78
C GLU A 780 21.57 28.67 -14.18
N GLU A 781 20.68 27.70 -14.38
CA GLU A 781 19.29 27.94 -14.82
C GLU A 781 18.27 28.17 -13.69
N LEU A 782 18.44 27.51 -12.54
CA LEU A 782 17.44 27.57 -11.47
C LEU A 782 17.57 28.82 -10.60
N PRO A 783 16.48 29.27 -9.93
CA PRO A 783 16.53 30.40 -9.00
C PRO A 783 17.65 30.26 -7.96
N GLU A 784 18.30 31.36 -7.61
CA GLU A 784 19.54 31.40 -6.80
C GLU A 784 19.52 30.51 -5.55
N HIS A 785 18.41 30.49 -4.81
CA HIS A 785 18.24 29.68 -3.60
C HIS A 785 18.23 28.16 -3.84
N ILE A 786 17.95 27.71 -5.07
CA ILE A 786 18.03 26.31 -5.51
C ILE A 786 19.36 26.07 -6.25
N GLY A 787 19.70 26.94 -7.21
CA GLY A 787 20.91 26.82 -8.03
C GLY A 787 22.21 26.84 -7.23
N SER A 788 22.26 27.62 -6.14
CA SER A 788 23.40 27.62 -5.20
C SER A 788 23.64 26.25 -4.53
N ARG A 789 22.58 25.48 -4.24
CA ARG A 789 22.69 24.11 -3.67
C ARG A 789 23.24 23.14 -4.71
N ALA A 790 22.78 23.22 -5.96
CA ALA A 790 23.33 22.43 -7.07
C ALA A 790 24.82 22.75 -7.29
N CYS A 791 25.18 24.03 -7.34
CA CYS A 791 26.57 24.51 -7.43
C CYS A 791 27.46 24.09 -6.25
N SER A 792 26.90 24.00 -5.03
CA SER A 792 27.63 23.51 -3.85
C SER A 792 27.84 21.99 -3.92
N THR A 793 26.83 21.25 -4.37
CA THR A 793 26.89 19.79 -4.50
C THR A 793 27.88 19.37 -5.58
N ARG A 794 27.84 20.01 -6.76
CA ARG A 794 28.82 19.81 -7.84
C ARG A 794 30.26 19.94 -7.34
N ARG A 795 30.57 21.02 -6.61
CA ARG A 795 31.91 21.24 -6.05
C ARG A 795 32.34 20.14 -5.06
N GLN A 796 31.42 19.55 -4.31
CA GLN A 796 31.72 18.43 -3.43
C GLN A 796 31.95 17.12 -4.19
N MET A 797 31.30 16.92 -5.34
CA MET A 797 31.59 15.79 -6.23
C MET A 797 32.96 15.90 -6.88
N GLU A 798 33.28 17.07 -7.44
CA GLU A 798 34.60 17.37 -8.04
C GLU A 798 35.72 17.24 -7.00
N TRP A 799 35.45 17.58 -5.74
CA TRP A 799 36.38 17.33 -4.63
C TRP A 799 36.49 15.84 -4.29
N ALA A 800 35.40 15.07 -4.33
CA ALA A 800 35.44 13.62 -4.13
C ALA A 800 36.24 12.88 -5.22
N GLU A 801 36.22 13.36 -6.46
CA GLU A 801 37.09 12.87 -7.54
C GLU A 801 38.57 13.06 -7.20
N GLN A 802 38.96 14.28 -6.84
CA GLN A 802 40.35 14.63 -6.50
C GLN A 802 40.87 13.87 -5.27
N ASP A 803 40.04 13.72 -4.24
CA ASP A 803 40.39 13.04 -3.00
C ASP A 803 40.52 11.52 -3.18
N THR A 804 39.63 10.90 -3.98
CA THR A 804 39.69 9.45 -4.23
C THR A 804 40.89 9.04 -5.08
N ASP A 805 41.40 9.90 -5.95
CA ASP A 805 42.62 9.65 -6.71
C ASP A 805 43.88 9.61 -5.82
N TYR A 806 43.86 10.29 -4.67
CA TYR A 806 44.97 10.31 -3.71
C TYR A 806 45.01 9.07 -2.80
N CYS A 807 43.87 8.45 -2.51
CA CYS A 807 43.82 7.29 -1.61
C CYS A 807 44.14 5.94 -2.28
N PHE A 808 44.12 5.85 -3.61
CA PHE A 808 44.34 4.59 -4.33
C PHE A 808 45.82 4.17 -4.46
N THR A 809 46.79 5.01 -4.05
CA THR A 809 48.23 4.67 -4.17
C THR A 809 48.83 3.99 -2.94
N ASP A 810 48.14 4.03 -1.78
CA ASP A 810 48.70 3.67 -0.47
C ASP A 810 48.00 2.47 0.20
N TRP A 811 47.17 1.71 -0.54
CA TRP A 811 46.33 0.62 0.00
C TRP A 811 46.57 -0.78 -0.64
N ASP A 812 47.60 -0.92 -1.48
CA ASP A 812 48.10 -2.22 -2.01
C ASP A 812 49.26 -2.78 -1.16
#